data_AF-A0A4P1R2S4-F1
#
_entry.id   AF-A0A4P1R2S4-F1
#
_cell.length_a   1.000
_cell.length_b   1.000
_cell.length_c   1.000
_cell.angle_alpha   90.00
_cell.angle_beta   90.00
_cell.angle_gamma   90.00
#
_symmetry.space_group_name_H-M   'P 1'
#
loop_
_entity.id
_entity.type
_entity.pdbx_description
1 polymer ?
#
loop_
_entity_poly.entity_id
_entity_poly.type
_entity_poly.pdbx_seq_one_letter_code
_entity_poly.pdbx_strand_id
1 'polypeptide(L)'
;MKLVIRVIEAKNLPGTDNGSSDLYVRLQLGKQKFKTKVMKKCLNPKWDEEFCFWVDDLKDKLTINVMDEDKFHDDLVGKLKVPVSLVFDEDVKSLGTAWYSLKHKKNKKSKNKQCGEIHLSISLSQNNASMESNDNDDQLLPSRKCADAITESPSLSSNGRSDFESPRRDEITFKDEKSGSQRSFAGRLAQMFSIGSEMSSLAPSRSIELEEPETSKVEVGDEINTEDQSFNDTFDEALRKMQATDQGSEIPSNLPGGVVIDQLYIIAPEDLNVLLFSPDSNFTTSLAEIQGTTERQLGPWKLENSGESLKRSLTYIKAANRLIKAVKGYEEQTYLKADGKNFAVLAVVNTPDVMYGSSFRAELLYLVTPGPELSSGEQCSRLVISWRMNFLQSTMMKGMIESGARQGMKESFDQFAVLLSQTVKPVDSKDLGSNKEQALASLQAEPQSDWKLAVQYFGNFTVVSTFIMGLYVLVHIWLAAPGTIKGLEFVGLDLPDSIGELVVCAVLVLQGEQVLSLISRFVQARAKQGFFGTPVLGSDHGIKAQGDGWLLTVALIEGDNLASVDSSGLSDSYVVFTCNGKTRTSSIKFQKSDPSWNEIFEFDAMDDPPSVLDVEVYDFDGPFDGAVSLGHAEINFLKTNISDLADIWIPLEGKLALACQSKLHLRIFLDNTRGDNVVKHYISKMEKEVGKKINLRSPQTNSAFQKLFGLPPEEFLINDFTCHLKRKMPLQGRLFVSARIIGFNANLFGHKTKFFFLWEDIEDIQVIPPTFASMGSPILVITLRQGRGLDARQGAKTQDEQGRLKFHFQSFVSSNVAQRTIMALWKARALSPEQKVQLVEEDSETKSPSSEESGSFIGLDDVSMSEVSFLMELFGGGELDRRVMQKSGCCNYSYTPWVSENSDVYERAVYYKFEKRISNYKVEVTSTQQRSRLDEKCWLLEEVMNFHGVPLGDYFNLHVRHQIDDLGPKAKGCKVVVSFGIEWQKSTKHQKRVTKNIIKNLQERLKLTLNLVEKEYLAK
;
A
#
# COMPACT_ATOMS: atom_id res chain seq x y z
N MET A 1 8.79 22.99 35.38
CA MET A 1 7.58 22.73 34.54
C MET A 1 7.97 21.84 33.37
N LYS A 2 7.03 21.09 32.77
CA LYS A 2 7.34 20.16 31.68
C LYS A 2 6.80 20.69 30.35
N LEU A 3 7.72 21.06 29.46
CA LEU A 3 7.42 21.47 28.08
C LEU A 3 7.39 20.22 27.20
N VAL A 4 6.27 20.00 26.52
CA VAL A 4 6.07 18.87 25.60
C VAL A 4 6.12 19.42 24.17
N ILE A 5 6.97 18.82 23.35
CA ILE A 5 7.17 19.21 21.95
C ILE A 5 6.96 17.97 21.09
N ARG A 6 5.99 18.04 20.17
CA ARG A 6 5.79 17.04 19.13
C ARG A 6 6.34 17.56 17.81
N VAL A 7 7.32 16.86 17.25
CA VAL A 7 7.91 17.14 15.94
C VAL A 7 7.15 16.32 14.91
N ILE A 8 6.26 16.96 14.15
CA ILE A 8 5.30 16.26 13.28
C ILE A 8 5.94 16.02 11.91
N GLU A 9 6.24 17.09 11.18
CA GLU A 9 6.75 17.03 9.81
C GLU A 9 7.51 18.30 9.42
N ALA A 10 8.24 18.27 8.31
CA ALA A 10 8.81 19.47 7.68
C ALA A 10 8.55 19.45 6.18
N LYS A 11 8.53 20.62 5.54
CA LYS A 11 8.30 20.77 4.10
C LYS A 11 9.15 21.85 3.47
N ASN A 12 9.36 21.75 2.15
CA ASN A 12 10.14 22.70 1.35
C ASN A 12 11.59 22.88 1.86
N LEU A 13 12.21 21.81 2.39
CA LEU A 13 13.60 21.87 2.84
C LEU A 13 14.54 21.89 1.63
N PRO A 14 15.64 22.68 1.68
CA PRO A 14 16.60 22.74 0.59
C PRO A 14 17.33 21.39 0.46
N GLY A 15 17.32 20.78 -0.73
CA GLY A 15 18.09 19.57 -0.98
C GLY A 15 19.59 19.85 -1.03
N THR A 16 20.38 18.94 -0.46
CA THR A 16 21.85 18.92 -0.57
C THR A 16 22.27 18.05 -1.77
N ASP A 17 23.31 18.49 -2.50
CA ASP A 17 24.04 18.00 -3.70
C ASP A 17 23.66 16.76 -4.54
N ASN A 18 22.57 16.03 -4.32
CA ASN A 18 22.06 14.98 -5.22
C ASN A 18 20.51 14.85 -5.21
N GLY A 19 19.79 15.83 -4.66
CA GLY A 19 18.31 15.85 -4.65
C GLY A 19 17.65 14.96 -3.60
N SER A 20 18.42 14.41 -2.65
CA SER A 20 17.91 13.60 -1.54
C SER A 20 18.75 13.83 -0.26
N SER A 21 18.10 14.07 0.89
CA SER A 21 18.75 14.35 2.19
C SER A 21 18.30 13.36 3.26
N ASP A 22 19.18 13.01 4.19
CA ASP A 22 18.96 12.11 5.33
C ASP A 22 18.65 12.93 6.59
N LEU A 23 17.39 13.34 6.73
CA LEU A 23 17.02 14.43 7.63
C LEU A 23 16.64 13.98 9.04
N TYR A 24 17.11 14.71 10.05
CA TYR A 24 16.67 14.57 11.43
C TYR A 24 16.58 15.92 12.14
N VAL A 25 15.87 15.97 13.28
CA VAL A 25 15.71 17.17 14.08
C VAL A 25 16.43 17.01 15.41
N ARG A 26 17.27 18.00 15.74
CA ARG A 26 17.94 18.15 17.03
C ARG A 26 17.26 19.25 17.84
N LEU A 27 16.68 18.86 18.96
CA LEU A 27 16.03 19.76 19.91
C LEU A 27 16.97 20.04 21.08
N GLN A 28 17.03 21.30 21.52
CA GLN A 28 17.84 21.71 22.67
C GLN A 28 17.13 22.79 23.50
N LEU A 29 17.03 22.58 24.81
CA LEU A 29 16.60 23.58 25.78
C LEU A 29 17.57 23.57 26.97
N GLY A 30 18.25 24.69 27.23
CA GLY A 30 19.32 24.76 28.22
C GLY A 30 20.40 23.67 27.99
N LYS A 31 20.58 22.80 28.98
CA LYS A 31 21.50 21.65 28.93
C LYS A 31 20.90 20.38 28.31
N GLN A 32 19.57 20.29 28.19
CA GLN A 32 18.86 19.12 27.67
C GLN A 32 18.88 19.10 26.13
N LYS A 33 19.16 17.93 25.54
CA LYS A 33 19.24 17.72 24.09
C LYS A 33 18.57 16.41 23.69
N PHE A 34 17.77 16.43 22.63
CA PHE A 34 17.15 15.26 22.03
C PHE A 34 17.33 15.26 20.50
N LYS A 35 17.28 14.08 19.88
CA LYS A 35 17.38 13.87 18.42
C LYS A 35 16.26 12.93 17.98
N THR A 36 15.59 13.25 16.87
CA THR A 36 14.61 12.36 16.21
C THR A 36 15.32 11.23 15.45
N LYS A 37 14.54 10.26 14.96
CA LYS A 37 15.01 9.34 13.93
C LYS A 37 15.42 10.09 12.65
N VAL A 38 16.33 9.46 11.91
CA VAL A 38 16.85 9.97 10.64
C VAL A 38 15.98 9.44 9.51
N MET A 39 15.42 10.35 8.72
CA MET A 39 14.56 10.07 7.58
C MET A 39 15.39 10.13 6.30
N LYS A 40 15.70 8.96 5.74
CA LYS A 40 16.63 8.87 4.60
C LYS A 40 15.99 9.34 3.30
N LYS A 41 16.77 10.04 2.47
CA LYS A 41 16.41 10.50 1.12
C LYS A 41 15.06 11.22 1.00
N CYS A 42 14.70 12.04 1.98
CA CYS A 42 13.38 12.70 2.03
C CYS A 42 13.53 14.22 2.21
N LEU A 43 12.83 15.03 1.39
CA LEU A 43 12.82 16.50 1.51
C LEU A 43 11.58 17.06 2.24
N ASN A 44 10.60 16.21 2.51
CA ASN A 44 9.41 16.52 3.31
C ASN A 44 9.21 15.47 4.43
N PRO A 45 10.17 15.35 5.36
CA PRO A 45 10.17 14.28 6.35
C PRO A 45 9.00 14.43 7.33
N LYS A 46 8.37 13.30 7.68
CA LYS A 46 7.42 13.21 8.81
C LYS A 46 8.01 12.32 9.89
N TRP A 47 8.21 12.87 11.08
CA TRP A 47 8.79 12.14 12.22
C TRP A 47 7.69 11.68 13.18
N ASP A 48 6.74 12.56 13.46
CA ASP A 48 5.70 12.38 14.48
C ASP A 48 6.22 11.89 15.84
N GLU A 49 7.30 12.50 16.33
CA GLU A 49 7.97 12.13 17.58
C GLU A 49 7.73 13.17 18.68
N GLU A 50 7.42 12.73 19.90
CA GLU A 50 7.20 13.59 21.07
C GLU A 50 8.40 13.60 22.02
N PHE A 51 8.77 14.78 22.48
CA PHE A 51 9.89 15.04 23.40
C PHE A 51 9.45 15.89 24.57
N CYS A 52 10.08 15.66 25.71
CA CYS A 52 9.74 16.33 26.96
C CYS A 52 10.97 17.01 27.56
N PHE A 53 10.86 18.29 27.88
CA PHE A 53 11.91 19.08 28.52
C PHE A 53 11.46 19.61 29.88
N TRP A 54 12.38 19.59 30.84
CA TRP A 54 12.22 20.34 32.07
C TRP A 54 12.64 21.80 31.84
N VAL A 55 11.76 22.74 32.16
CA VAL A 55 12.05 24.18 32.05
C VAL A 55 12.62 24.66 33.38
N ASP A 56 13.91 25.05 33.37
CA ASP A 56 14.64 25.57 34.54
C ASP A 56 14.57 27.11 34.62
N ASP A 57 14.73 27.82 33.50
CA ASP A 57 14.60 29.28 33.39
C ASP A 57 13.67 29.66 32.21
N LEU A 58 12.71 30.56 32.45
CA LEU A 58 11.79 31.08 31.43
C LEU A 58 12.51 31.93 30.36
N LYS A 59 13.73 32.41 30.66
CA LYS A 59 14.60 33.12 29.71
C LYS A 59 15.28 32.17 28.71
N ASP A 60 15.21 30.86 28.92
CA ASP A 60 15.77 29.89 27.98
C ASP A 60 15.04 29.89 26.64
N LYS A 61 15.77 29.48 25.61
CA LYS A 61 15.26 29.40 24.23
C LYS A 61 15.33 27.98 23.74
N LEU A 62 14.18 27.40 23.42
CA LEU A 62 14.10 26.14 22.72
C LEU A 62 14.71 26.32 21.32
N THR A 63 15.77 25.58 21.04
CA THR A 63 16.44 25.58 19.75
C THR A 63 16.13 24.27 19.03
N ILE A 64 15.58 24.38 17.83
CA ILE A 64 15.25 23.26 16.95
C ILE A 64 16.13 23.40 15.71
N ASN A 65 16.99 22.42 15.43
CA ASN A 65 17.84 22.38 14.25
C ASN A 65 17.46 21.17 13.40
N VAL A 66 17.13 21.40 12.13
CA VAL A 66 16.99 20.35 11.12
C VAL A 66 18.37 20.11 10.51
N MET A 67 18.83 18.87 10.55
CA MET A 67 20.16 18.43 10.13
C MET A 67 20.04 17.39 9.03
N ASP A 68 21.01 17.36 8.11
CA ASP A 68 21.25 16.32 7.12
C ASP A 68 22.36 15.39 7.65
N GLU A 69 22.12 14.10 7.78
CA GLU A 69 23.09 13.12 8.28
C GLU A 69 23.99 12.64 7.13
N ASP A 70 25.23 13.10 7.12
CA ASP A 70 26.23 12.75 6.12
C ASP A 70 27.36 11.90 6.71
N LYS A 71 28.04 11.13 5.85
CA LYS A 71 29.08 10.17 6.28
C LYS A 71 30.27 10.80 7.03
N PHE A 72 30.50 12.10 6.89
CA PHE A 72 31.68 12.78 7.43
C PHE A 72 31.36 13.96 8.36
N HIS A 73 30.31 14.74 8.08
CA HIS A 73 29.87 15.84 8.94
C HIS A 73 28.41 16.20 8.65
N ASP A 74 27.55 16.19 9.67
CA ASP A 74 26.13 16.55 9.50
C ASP A 74 25.95 18.03 9.14
N ASP A 75 25.18 18.31 8.08
CA ASP A 75 24.94 19.66 7.57
C ASP A 75 23.67 20.28 8.16
N LEU A 76 23.74 21.56 8.55
CA LEU A 76 22.58 22.27 9.11
C LEU A 76 21.68 22.79 7.98
N VAL A 77 20.52 22.16 7.83
CA VAL A 77 19.51 22.50 6.82
C VAL A 77 18.69 23.71 7.23
N GLY A 78 18.29 23.79 8.51
CA GLY A 78 17.44 24.86 9.00
C GLY A 78 17.41 24.98 10.51
N LYS A 79 17.15 26.19 11.03
CA LYS A 79 17.14 26.46 12.47
C LYS A 79 15.96 27.33 12.89
N LEU A 80 15.31 26.92 13.98
CA LEU A 80 14.27 27.66 14.68
C LEU A 80 14.67 27.88 16.14
N LYS A 81 14.34 29.05 16.67
CA LYS A 81 14.50 29.40 18.09
C LYS A 81 13.19 29.95 18.62
N VAL A 82 12.62 29.29 19.60
CA VAL A 82 11.38 29.69 20.28
C VAL A 82 11.73 30.09 21.72
N PRO A 83 11.57 31.36 22.11
CA PRO A 83 11.66 31.76 23.52
C PRO A 83 10.60 31.02 24.34
N VAL A 84 11.02 30.41 25.46
CA VAL A 84 10.09 29.66 26.31
C VAL A 84 9.01 30.57 26.88
N SER A 85 9.33 31.84 27.19
CA SER A 85 8.37 32.85 27.64
C SER A 85 7.12 33.01 26.74
N LEU A 86 7.22 32.78 25.43
CA LEU A 86 6.07 32.87 24.52
C LEU A 86 5.04 31.75 24.74
N VAL A 87 5.45 30.63 25.31
CA VAL A 87 4.54 29.52 25.67
C VAL A 87 3.80 29.84 26.98
N PHE A 88 4.24 30.86 27.72
CA PHE A 88 3.70 31.26 29.02
C PHE A 88 2.77 32.49 28.97
N ASP A 89 2.96 33.40 28.02
CA ASP A 89 2.09 34.57 27.81
C ASP A 89 0.98 34.24 26.82
N GLU A 90 -0.05 33.50 27.26
CA GLU A 90 -1.41 33.46 26.68
C GLU A 90 -2.29 32.52 27.52
N ASP A 91 -3.58 32.84 27.65
CA ASP A 91 -4.60 32.17 28.49
C ASP A 91 -4.84 30.66 28.17
N VAL A 92 -4.02 30.04 27.31
CA VAL A 92 -4.19 28.66 26.80
C VAL A 92 -2.99 27.72 27.08
N LYS A 93 -1.87 28.19 27.68
CA LYS A 93 -0.70 27.34 28.07
C LYS A 93 -0.12 26.44 26.95
N SER A 94 -0.36 26.79 25.68
CA SER A 94 0.04 26.02 24.50
C SER A 94 0.16 26.94 23.28
N LEU A 95 1.21 26.77 22.47
CA LEU A 95 1.34 27.43 21.16
C LEU A 95 0.58 26.68 20.05
N GLY A 96 -0.20 25.67 20.42
CA GLY A 96 -0.94 24.82 19.48
C GLY A 96 -0.03 24.02 18.55
N THR A 97 -0.66 23.45 17.53
CA THR A 97 -0.01 22.70 16.45
C THR A 97 0.06 23.61 15.22
N ALA A 98 1.27 24.07 14.86
CA ALA A 98 1.46 25.10 13.85
C ALA A 98 2.74 24.91 13.03
N TRP A 99 2.77 25.54 11.85
CA TRP A 99 3.95 25.59 10.98
C TRP A 99 4.88 26.74 11.37
N TYR A 100 6.16 26.45 11.51
CA TYR A 100 7.21 27.41 11.86
C TYR A 100 8.28 27.49 10.76
N SER A 101 8.57 28.69 10.28
CA SER A 101 9.60 28.89 9.24
C SER A 101 11.02 28.76 9.81
N LEU A 102 11.86 27.98 9.13
CA LEU A 102 13.26 27.77 9.51
C LEU A 102 14.16 28.89 8.97
N LYS A 103 15.26 29.19 9.68
CA LYS A 103 16.26 30.20 9.28
C LYS A 103 17.66 29.59 9.16
N HIS A 104 18.43 30.02 8.17
CA HIS A 104 19.85 29.66 8.05
C HIS A 104 20.72 30.44 9.04
N LYS A 105 21.86 29.89 9.47
CA LYS A 105 22.83 30.63 10.30
C LYS A 105 23.54 31.70 9.45
N LYS A 106 23.66 32.90 10.03
CA LYS A 106 24.21 34.14 9.45
C LYS A 106 25.54 33.93 8.71
N ASN A 107 25.54 34.21 7.40
CA ASN A 107 26.63 34.90 6.72
C ASN A 107 26.03 36.06 5.91
N LYS A 108 26.61 37.26 6.04
CA LYS A 108 26.08 38.54 5.51
C LYS A 108 25.89 38.61 3.98
N LYS A 109 26.07 37.52 3.23
CA LYS A 109 25.99 37.46 1.75
C LYS A 109 24.83 36.64 1.17
N SER A 110 24.01 35.95 1.97
CA SER A 110 22.91 35.11 1.45
C SER A 110 21.58 35.48 2.08
N LYS A 111 20.92 36.54 1.60
CA LYS A 111 19.65 37.00 2.18
C LYS A 111 18.40 36.22 1.72
N ASN A 112 18.45 35.38 0.68
CA ASN A 112 17.26 34.69 0.15
C ASN A 112 17.51 33.20 -0.17
N LYS A 113 17.81 32.35 0.83
CA LYS A 113 17.72 30.88 0.67
C LYS A 113 16.53 30.40 1.50
N GLN A 114 15.48 29.89 0.84
CA GLN A 114 14.34 29.28 1.53
C GLN A 114 14.85 28.05 2.30
N CYS A 115 14.61 28.02 3.62
CA CYS A 115 15.09 26.96 4.51
C CYS A 115 13.98 25.98 4.91
N GLY A 116 12.83 26.04 4.24
CA GLY A 116 11.63 25.27 4.54
C GLY A 116 10.92 25.66 5.85
N GLU A 117 9.91 24.88 6.17
CA GLU A 117 9.05 25.03 7.36
C GLU A 117 8.98 23.72 8.12
N ILE A 118 8.80 23.80 9.44
CA ILE A 118 8.64 22.65 10.32
C ILE A 118 7.32 22.76 11.09
N HIS A 119 6.54 21.69 11.10
CA HIS A 119 5.26 21.56 11.79
C HIS A 119 5.51 21.00 13.18
N LEU A 120 5.20 21.79 14.21
CA LEU A 120 5.45 21.45 15.60
C LEU A 120 4.19 21.67 16.45
N SER A 121 4.01 20.82 17.46
CA SER A 121 3.10 21.09 18.58
C SER A 121 3.93 21.40 19.82
N ILE A 122 3.70 22.54 20.47
CA ILE A 122 4.46 22.96 21.67
C ILE A 122 3.46 23.31 22.77
N SER A 123 3.46 22.55 23.87
CA SER A 123 2.52 22.73 24.98
C SER A 123 3.17 22.58 26.34
N LEU A 124 2.60 23.24 27.35
CA LEU A 124 3.02 23.07 28.74
C LEU A 124 2.12 22.04 29.42
N SER A 125 2.70 20.93 29.87
CA SER A 125 1.99 19.98 30.74
C SER A 125 2.11 20.42 32.21
N GLN A 126 0.98 20.80 32.82
CA GLN A 126 0.85 20.93 34.27
C GLN A 126 0.26 19.63 34.83
N ASN A 127 0.87 19.12 35.88
CA ASN A 127 0.45 17.91 36.56
C ASN A 127 -0.78 18.25 37.43
N ASN A 128 -1.98 18.23 36.85
CA ASN A 128 -3.21 18.37 37.63
C ASN A 128 -3.62 16.99 38.16
N ALA A 129 -3.37 16.76 39.45
CA ALA A 129 -4.24 15.90 40.23
C ALA A 129 -5.61 16.61 40.36
N SER A 130 -6.69 15.86 40.12
CA SER A 130 -8.11 16.19 40.32
C SER A 130 -8.38 16.89 41.67
N MET A 131 -9.44 17.66 41.93
CA MET A 131 -10.85 17.50 41.53
C MET A 131 -11.68 18.72 42.02
N GLU A 132 -12.95 18.72 41.64
CA GLU A 132 -14.07 19.51 42.18
C GLU A 132 -14.07 19.73 43.71
N SER A 133 -14.40 20.98 44.07
CA SER A 133 -15.12 21.50 45.26
C SER A 133 -14.90 20.95 46.69
N ASN A 134 -14.64 21.93 47.56
CA ASN A 134 -15.01 22.12 48.98
C ASN A 134 -13.96 21.88 50.10
N ASP A 135 -13.60 23.03 50.70
CA ASP A 135 -13.34 23.38 52.11
C ASP A 135 -12.22 22.74 52.96
N ASN A 136 -11.42 23.70 53.47
CA ASN A 136 -10.80 23.85 54.78
C ASN A 136 -9.46 23.17 55.15
N ASP A 137 -8.54 24.07 55.48
CA ASP A 137 -7.51 24.08 56.54
C ASP A 137 -6.25 23.18 56.48
N ASP A 138 -5.14 23.92 56.51
CA ASP A 138 -3.90 23.74 57.26
C ASP A 138 -2.97 22.50 57.11
N GLN A 139 -1.73 22.85 56.73
CA GLN A 139 -0.45 22.42 57.30
C GLN A 139 0.24 21.09 56.88
N LEU A 140 1.46 21.31 56.36
CA LEU A 140 2.73 20.60 56.59
C LEU A 140 3.14 19.39 55.70
N LEU A 141 4.24 19.65 54.96
CA LEU A 141 5.31 18.79 54.37
C LEU A 141 5.71 17.58 55.26
N PRO A 142 6.43 16.50 54.79
CA PRO A 142 7.60 16.61 53.90
C PRO A 142 8.08 15.40 53.03
N SER A 143 8.83 15.77 51.99
CA SER A 143 10.11 15.19 51.48
C SER A 143 10.23 13.75 50.93
N ARG A 144 10.93 13.64 49.78
CA ARG A 144 12.21 12.93 49.56
C ARG A 144 12.57 13.03 48.06
N LYS A 145 13.52 13.90 47.65
CA LYS A 145 14.99 13.76 47.55
C LYS A 145 15.49 12.70 46.55
N CYS A 146 16.19 13.20 45.52
CA CYS A 146 17.52 12.79 44.99
C CYS A 146 18.08 14.03 44.26
N ALA A 147 19.06 14.81 44.77
CA ALA A 147 20.52 14.58 44.85
C ALA A 147 21.10 14.16 43.47
N ASP A 148 21.63 15.07 42.64
CA ASP A 148 22.87 15.89 42.71
C ASP A 148 24.02 15.27 41.90
N ALA A 149 24.52 16.02 40.91
CA ALA A 149 25.92 16.02 40.49
C ALA A 149 26.24 17.35 39.77
N ILE A 150 26.94 18.20 40.50
CA ILE A 150 27.49 19.51 40.16
C ILE A 150 28.78 19.34 39.33
N THR A 151 29.12 20.30 38.45
CA THR A 151 30.44 21.00 38.44
C THR A 151 30.41 22.17 37.43
N GLU A 152 30.30 23.37 38.02
CA GLU A 152 31.02 24.64 37.81
C GLU A 152 31.23 25.31 36.44
N SER A 153 30.93 26.62 36.49
CA SER A 153 31.12 27.78 35.60
C SER A 153 32.61 28.26 35.60
N PRO A 154 33.08 29.45 35.06
CA PRO A 154 32.38 30.74 35.00
C PRO A 154 32.68 31.74 33.85
N SER A 155 31.70 32.66 33.68
CA SER A 155 31.77 34.13 33.48
C SER A 155 32.73 34.81 32.50
N LEU A 156 32.20 35.76 31.73
CA LEU A 156 32.44 37.23 31.81
C LEU A 156 31.64 37.90 30.67
N SER A 157 30.58 38.66 30.98
CA SER A 157 30.54 40.15 31.07
C SER A 157 30.81 40.83 29.71
N SER A 158 30.12 41.88 29.24
CA SER A 158 29.23 42.86 29.87
C SER A 158 28.58 43.71 28.76
N ASN A 159 27.41 44.31 29.09
CA ASN A 159 26.93 45.68 28.84
C ASN A 159 27.19 46.38 27.48
N GLY A 160 26.29 47.17 26.90
CA GLY A 160 25.05 47.80 27.36
C GLY A 160 24.17 48.18 26.16
N ARG A 161 22.84 48.23 26.34
CA ARG A 161 22.00 49.45 26.45
C ARG A 161 22.08 50.37 25.22
N SER A 162 21.02 50.39 24.40
CA SER A 162 19.78 51.20 24.52
C SER A 162 20.00 52.55 23.80
N ASP A 163 19.07 53.21 23.11
CA ASP A 163 17.62 53.16 23.03
C ASP A 163 17.14 53.64 21.65
N PHE A 164 15.85 53.46 21.44
CA PHE A 164 14.97 53.92 20.38
C PHE A 164 15.09 55.42 20.05
N GLU A 165 14.91 55.79 18.77
CA GLU A 165 13.70 56.50 18.31
C GLU A 165 13.70 56.75 16.79
N SER A 166 12.56 57.22 16.31
CA SER A 166 11.96 56.98 15.00
C SER A 166 11.91 58.28 14.15
N PRO A 167 11.09 58.43 13.09
CA PRO A 167 11.60 58.65 11.72
C PRO A 167 11.20 60.02 11.13
N ARG A 168 11.90 60.48 10.09
CA ARG A 168 11.37 61.50 9.17
C ARG A 168 11.73 61.25 7.71
N ARG A 169 10.77 61.66 6.89
CA ARG A 169 10.56 61.49 5.45
C ARG A 169 11.20 62.69 4.72
N ASP A 170 11.76 62.47 3.53
CA ASP A 170 11.41 63.17 2.26
C ASP A 170 12.52 63.11 1.19
N GLU A 171 12.05 62.72 -0.01
CA GLU A 171 12.37 63.13 -1.38
C GLU A 171 13.78 63.18 -2.00
N ILE A 172 13.95 62.30 -3.01
CA ILE A 172 14.38 62.51 -4.41
C ILE A 172 15.62 63.39 -4.68
N THR A 173 16.70 62.78 -5.20
CA THR A 173 17.32 63.18 -6.49
C THR A 173 18.33 62.16 -7.03
N PHE A 174 18.34 62.05 -8.36
CA PHE A 174 19.18 61.18 -9.19
C PHE A 174 20.66 61.56 -9.19
N LYS A 175 21.54 60.56 -9.27
CA LYS A 175 22.85 60.67 -9.93
C LYS A 175 23.25 59.33 -10.54
N ASP A 176 23.44 59.36 -11.86
CA ASP A 176 24.08 58.32 -12.68
C ASP A 176 25.52 58.05 -12.24
N GLU A 177 25.94 56.78 -12.24
CA GLU A 177 27.20 56.38 -12.89
C GLU A 177 27.29 54.86 -13.13
N LYS A 178 28.10 54.52 -14.13
CA LYS A 178 28.03 53.35 -14.99
C LYS A 178 28.77 52.10 -14.50
N SER A 179 28.26 50.98 -15.01
CA SER A 179 28.98 49.81 -15.56
C SER A 179 29.61 48.77 -14.63
N GLY A 180 29.26 47.51 -14.91
CA GLY A 180 29.89 46.31 -14.37
C GLY A 180 29.02 45.08 -14.60
N SER A 181 28.89 44.63 -15.85
CA SER A 181 28.12 43.45 -16.23
C SER A 181 28.74 42.16 -15.70
N GLN A 182 27.93 41.22 -15.20
CA GLN A 182 28.15 39.80 -15.46
C GLN A 182 26.80 39.04 -15.48
N ARG A 183 26.52 38.48 -16.64
CA ARG A 183 25.29 37.79 -17.06
C ARG A 183 25.23 36.39 -16.46
N SER A 184 24.05 35.97 -15.97
CA SER A 184 23.80 34.60 -15.51
C SER A 184 23.41 33.68 -16.66
N PHE A 185 23.70 32.40 -16.44
CA PHE A 185 23.75 31.28 -17.38
C PHE A 185 22.38 30.88 -18.00
N ALA A 186 21.27 31.49 -17.58
CA ALA A 186 19.92 31.16 -18.04
C ALA A 186 19.58 31.69 -19.45
N GLY A 187 20.36 32.65 -19.98
CA GLY A 187 20.17 33.18 -21.34
C GLY A 187 20.85 32.35 -22.44
N ARG A 188 21.65 31.33 -22.12
CA ARG A 188 22.44 30.57 -23.10
C ARG A 188 21.72 29.36 -23.71
N LEU A 189 20.68 28.84 -23.05
CA LEU A 189 19.93 27.68 -23.58
C LEU A 189 18.82 28.09 -24.55
N ALA A 190 18.35 29.34 -24.50
CA ALA A 190 17.34 29.86 -25.45
C ALA A 190 17.92 30.26 -26.82
N GLN A 191 19.25 30.19 -26.99
CA GLN A 191 19.94 30.71 -28.17
C GLN A 191 20.62 29.62 -29.03
N MET A 192 20.42 28.32 -28.71
CA MET A 192 21.01 27.21 -29.45
C MET A 192 20.06 26.50 -30.43
N PHE A 193 18.78 26.88 -30.49
CA PHE A 193 17.81 26.26 -31.42
C PHE A 193 17.08 27.26 -32.32
N SER A 194 17.77 28.32 -32.72
CA SER A 194 17.26 29.26 -33.73
C SER A 194 18.34 29.58 -34.74
N ILE A 195 18.54 28.67 -35.70
CA ILE A 195 19.20 28.87 -36.99
C ILE A 195 18.23 28.26 -38.00
N GLY A 196 17.69 28.92 -39.03
CA GLY A 196 17.82 30.30 -39.47
C GLY A 196 16.93 30.45 -40.72
N SER A 197 16.36 31.63 -40.91
CA SER A 197 15.93 32.12 -42.23
C SER A 197 16.01 33.64 -42.21
N GLU A 198 17.22 34.17 -42.42
CA GLU A 198 17.42 35.56 -42.81
C GLU A 198 17.55 35.63 -44.34
N MET A 199 16.79 36.56 -44.94
CA MET A 199 17.15 37.58 -45.94
C MET A 199 15.87 37.88 -46.76
N SER A 200 15.41 39.09 -47.05
CA SER A 200 15.99 40.43 -46.97
C SER A 200 14.85 41.46 -46.97
N SER A 201 15.00 42.47 -46.13
CA SER A 201 14.26 43.74 -46.12
C SER A 201 14.56 44.60 -47.35
N LEU A 202 13.55 45.32 -47.86
CA LEU A 202 13.68 46.67 -48.41
C LEU A 202 12.31 47.37 -48.30
N ALA A 203 12.24 48.38 -47.43
CA ALA A 203 11.18 49.41 -47.41
C ALA A 203 11.68 50.64 -48.23
N PRO A 204 11.01 51.81 -48.33
CA PRO A 204 9.74 52.26 -47.74
C PRO A 204 8.86 53.18 -48.67
N SER A 205 7.75 53.70 -48.11
CA SER A 205 7.25 55.11 -48.21
C SER A 205 5.81 55.37 -48.74
N ARG A 206 5.07 56.19 -47.94
CA ARG A 206 4.07 57.27 -48.21
C ARG A 206 3.28 57.18 -49.56
N SER A 207 1.95 57.36 -49.66
CA SER A 207 1.08 58.45 -49.15
C SER A 207 -0.34 58.37 -49.79
N ILE A 208 -1.35 58.96 -49.12
CA ILE A 208 -2.53 59.72 -49.65
C ILE A 208 -3.75 58.97 -50.25
N GLU A 209 -4.89 59.21 -49.57
CA GLU A 209 -6.28 59.55 -49.98
C GLU A 209 -7.06 58.93 -51.16
N LEU A 210 -8.34 58.66 -50.82
CA LEU A 210 -9.61 58.97 -51.51
C LEU A 210 -10.10 58.15 -52.72
N GLU A 211 -11.22 57.45 -52.44
CA GLU A 211 -12.51 57.36 -53.17
C GLU A 211 -12.63 56.78 -54.58
N GLU A 212 -13.82 56.20 -54.77
CA GLU A 212 -14.34 55.30 -55.80
C GLU A 212 -14.30 55.84 -57.25
N PRO A 213 -14.60 55.00 -58.26
CA PRO A 213 -16.00 54.98 -58.70
C PRO A 213 -16.56 53.62 -59.13
N GLU A 214 -17.88 53.59 -59.04
CA GLU A 214 -18.87 52.59 -59.43
C GLU A 214 -18.98 52.27 -60.94
N THR A 215 -19.90 51.32 -61.18
CA THR A 215 -20.80 51.10 -62.33
C THR A 215 -20.31 50.02 -63.30
N SER A 216 -21.08 48.99 -63.65
CA SER A 216 -22.52 48.83 -63.88
C SER A 216 -22.79 47.33 -64.16
N LYS A 217 -23.96 46.69 -64.08
CA LYS A 217 -25.34 46.98 -63.66
C LYS A 217 -26.11 45.65 -63.84
N VAL A 218 -27.01 45.30 -62.88
CA VAL A 218 -28.46 45.02 -63.10
C VAL A 218 -28.80 43.71 -63.83
N GLU A 219 -29.71 42.81 -63.43
CA GLU A 219 -30.98 42.76 -62.68
C GLU A 219 -31.33 41.24 -62.55
N VAL A 220 -32.25 40.68 -61.76
CA VAL A 220 -33.10 41.05 -60.63
C VAL A 220 -33.71 39.75 -60.11
N GLY A 221 -34.05 39.72 -58.82
CA GLY A 221 -34.87 38.69 -58.18
C GLY A 221 -35.14 39.10 -56.74
N ASP A 222 -36.18 39.92 -56.57
CA ASP A 222 -36.54 40.69 -55.37
C ASP A 222 -36.81 39.87 -54.10
N GLU A 223 -36.23 40.42 -53.02
CA GLU A 223 -36.76 40.65 -51.67
C GLU A 223 -37.92 39.80 -51.13
N ILE A 224 -37.63 39.12 -50.01
CA ILE A 224 -38.49 39.20 -48.82
C ILE A 224 -37.61 39.55 -47.62
N ASN A 225 -37.92 40.71 -47.02
CA ASN A 225 -37.52 41.07 -45.65
C ASN A 225 -37.97 39.99 -44.66
N THR A 226 -37.05 39.44 -43.88
CA THR A 226 -37.33 38.93 -42.53
C THR A 226 -36.12 39.27 -41.68
N GLU A 227 -36.14 40.47 -41.09
CA GLU A 227 -36.33 40.64 -39.65
C GLU A 227 -35.20 40.00 -38.83
N ASP A 228 -34.29 40.85 -38.36
CA ASP A 228 -33.51 40.61 -37.14
C ASP A 228 -34.49 40.35 -35.98
N GLN A 229 -34.92 39.10 -35.81
CA GLN A 229 -35.58 38.65 -34.60
C GLN A 229 -34.51 38.20 -33.61
N SER A 230 -33.93 39.17 -32.91
CA SER A 230 -33.30 38.90 -31.61
C SER A 230 -34.41 38.53 -30.61
N PHE A 231 -34.87 37.28 -30.65
CA PHE A 231 -35.63 36.75 -29.53
C PHE A 231 -34.68 36.63 -28.33
N ASN A 232 -34.89 37.46 -27.31
CA ASN A 232 -34.40 37.20 -25.96
C ASN A 232 -35.18 36.00 -25.40
N ASP A 233 -34.94 34.81 -25.95
CA ASP A 233 -35.46 33.57 -25.38
C ASP A 233 -34.88 33.43 -23.97
N THR A 234 -35.75 33.21 -22.99
CA THR A 234 -35.33 32.89 -21.62
C THR A 234 -34.63 31.52 -21.62
N PHE A 235 -33.74 31.27 -20.64
CA PHE A 235 -33.04 29.98 -20.53
C PHE A 235 -34.00 28.79 -20.57
N ASP A 236 -35.14 28.89 -19.87
CA ASP A 236 -36.15 27.84 -19.81
C ASP A 236 -36.81 27.60 -21.18
N GLU A 237 -37.03 28.66 -21.96
CA GLU A 237 -37.61 28.55 -23.29
C GLU A 237 -36.63 27.90 -24.28
N ALA A 238 -35.36 28.31 -24.23
CA ALA A 238 -34.31 27.72 -25.06
C ALA A 238 -34.07 26.24 -24.73
N LEU A 239 -34.08 25.88 -23.44
CA LEU A 239 -33.94 24.49 -22.99
C LEU A 239 -35.13 23.64 -23.43
N ARG A 240 -36.37 24.14 -23.32
CA ARG A 240 -37.57 23.43 -23.80
C ARG A 240 -37.57 23.22 -25.32
N LYS A 241 -37.10 24.21 -26.09
CA LYS A 241 -36.94 24.07 -27.55
C LYS A 241 -35.95 22.95 -27.89
N MET A 242 -34.83 22.85 -27.17
CA MET A 242 -33.87 21.76 -27.32
C MET A 242 -34.46 20.39 -26.92
N GLN A 243 -35.18 20.32 -25.80
CA GLN A 243 -35.84 19.10 -25.32
C GLN A 243 -36.87 18.53 -26.30
N ALA A 244 -37.59 19.39 -27.02
CA ALA A 244 -38.54 18.95 -28.03
C ALA A 244 -37.85 18.27 -29.23
N THR A 245 -36.63 18.70 -29.56
CA THR A 245 -35.84 18.20 -30.71
C THR A 245 -35.02 16.95 -30.36
N ASP A 246 -34.59 16.80 -29.10
CA ASP A 246 -33.63 15.77 -28.65
C ASP A 246 -34.25 14.45 -28.16
N GLN A 247 -35.27 13.94 -28.87
CA GLN A 247 -35.92 12.67 -28.54
C GLN A 247 -35.18 11.46 -29.15
N GLY A 248 -33.98 11.14 -28.66
CA GLY A 248 -33.32 9.85 -28.98
C GLY A 248 -31.82 9.87 -29.21
N SER A 249 -31.10 10.96 -28.94
CA SER A 249 -29.62 10.97 -28.98
C SER A 249 -29.01 10.06 -27.93
N GLU A 250 -27.90 9.39 -28.26
CA GLU A 250 -27.14 8.59 -27.30
C GLU A 250 -26.49 9.47 -26.22
N ILE A 251 -26.41 8.95 -24.98
CA ILE A 251 -25.73 9.64 -23.89
C ILE A 251 -24.21 9.64 -24.16
N PRO A 252 -23.52 10.80 -24.14
CA PRO A 252 -22.08 10.86 -24.34
C PRO A 252 -21.32 10.03 -23.28
N SER A 253 -20.27 9.33 -23.70
CA SER A 253 -19.40 8.58 -22.78
C SER A 253 -18.49 9.51 -21.97
N ASN A 254 -18.02 9.01 -20.82
CA ASN A 254 -17.10 9.73 -19.95
C ASN A 254 -15.79 10.09 -20.66
N LEU A 255 -15.21 11.25 -20.29
CA LEU A 255 -13.95 11.72 -20.84
C LEU A 255 -12.75 10.94 -20.26
N PRO A 256 -11.69 10.69 -21.06
CA PRO A 256 -10.58 9.79 -20.70
C PRO A 256 -9.59 10.35 -19.67
N GLY A 257 -9.74 11.61 -19.24
CA GLY A 257 -8.93 12.18 -18.15
C GLY A 257 -9.38 11.74 -16.75
N GLY A 258 -10.53 11.06 -16.66
CA GLY A 258 -11.08 10.49 -15.44
C GLY A 258 -12.34 11.21 -14.96
N VAL A 259 -12.96 10.63 -13.94
CA VAL A 259 -14.17 11.15 -13.29
C VAL A 259 -13.78 11.86 -12.01
N VAL A 260 -14.26 13.09 -11.82
CA VAL A 260 -14.00 13.92 -10.63
C VAL A 260 -15.18 13.94 -9.66
N ILE A 261 -16.40 13.68 -10.16
CA ILE A 261 -17.60 13.50 -9.34
C ILE A 261 -18.42 12.35 -9.93
N ASP A 262 -18.87 11.43 -9.10
CA ASP A 262 -19.90 10.42 -9.42
C ASP A 262 -20.73 10.19 -8.16
N GLN A 263 -21.85 10.89 -8.03
CA GLN A 263 -22.62 10.94 -6.79
C GLN A 263 -24.13 11.01 -7.06
N LEU A 264 -24.91 10.39 -6.18
CA LEU A 264 -26.37 10.45 -6.18
C LEU A 264 -26.87 11.56 -5.24
N TYR A 265 -27.85 12.32 -5.71
CA TYR A 265 -28.48 13.41 -4.99
C TYR A 265 -30.00 13.26 -5.00
N ILE A 266 -30.65 13.59 -3.88
CA ILE A 266 -32.11 13.57 -3.74
C ILE A 266 -32.68 14.86 -4.34
N ILE A 267 -32.78 14.87 -5.67
CA ILE A 267 -33.26 15.97 -6.50
C ILE A 267 -33.67 15.40 -7.87
N ALA A 268 -34.64 16.02 -8.53
CA ALA A 268 -35.01 15.64 -9.90
C ALA A 268 -33.93 16.07 -10.91
N PRO A 269 -33.74 15.34 -12.04
CA PRO A 269 -32.72 15.68 -13.02
C PRO A 269 -32.84 17.10 -13.59
N GLU A 270 -34.07 17.55 -13.82
CA GLU A 270 -34.35 18.90 -14.32
C GLU A 270 -33.94 19.97 -13.30
N ASP A 271 -34.32 19.79 -12.03
CA ASP A 271 -34.01 20.72 -10.94
C ASP A 271 -32.50 20.80 -10.70
N LEU A 272 -31.79 19.67 -10.77
CA LEU A 272 -30.33 19.65 -10.65
C LEU A 272 -29.66 20.36 -11.83
N ASN A 273 -30.16 20.17 -13.05
CA ASN A 273 -29.65 20.87 -14.22
C ASN A 273 -29.84 22.40 -14.10
N VAL A 274 -31.04 22.84 -13.67
CA VAL A 274 -31.33 24.26 -13.41
C VAL A 274 -30.41 24.81 -12.33
N LEU A 275 -30.21 24.08 -11.22
CA LEU A 275 -29.32 24.50 -10.14
C LEU A 275 -27.88 24.71 -10.63
N LEU A 276 -27.38 23.87 -11.54
CA LEU A 276 -25.98 23.95 -12.01
C LEU A 276 -25.79 24.98 -13.14
N PHE A 277 -26.77 25.13 -14.03
CA PHE A 277 -26.57 25.83 -15.31
C PHE A 277 -27.47 27.05 -15.53
N SER A 278 -28.52 27.25 -14.74
CA SER A 278 -29.36 28.44 -14.85
C SER A 278 -28.58 29.71 -14.52
N PRO A 279 -28.75 30.81 -15.29
CA PRO A 279 -28.18 32.11 -14.97
C PRO A 279 -28.62 32.65 -13.60
N ASP A 280 -29.81 32.29 -13.14
CA ASP A 280 -30.42 32.77 -11.90
C ASP A 280 -30.00 31.96 -10.65
N SER A 281 -29.18 30.93 -10.83
CA SER A 281 -28.75 30.06 -9.74
C SER A 281 -27.65 30.69 -8.88
N ASN A 282 -27.91 30.81 -7.58
CA ASN A 282 -26.94 31.24 -6.56
C ASN A 282 -25.79 30.25 -6.35
N PHE A 283 -25.92 29.01 -6.83
CA PHE A 283 -24.88 27.98 -6.68
C PHE A 283 -23.59 28.39 -7.37
N THR A 284 -23.68 28.86 -8.63
CA THR A 284 -22.48 29.23 -9.41
C THR A 284 -21.76 30.45 -8.85
N THR A 285 -22.50 31.38 -8.23
CA THR A 285 -21.96 32.55 -7.54
C THR A 285 -21.23 32.14 -6.25
N SER A 286 -21.87 31.31 -5.43
CA SER A 286 -21.28 30.80 -4.18
C SER A 286 -20.02 29.97 -4.45
N LEU A 287 -20.03 29.17 -5.53
CA LEU A 287 -18.87 28.39 -5.96
C LEU A 287 -17.70 29.29 -6.38
N ALA A 288 -17.99 30.35 -7.14
CA ALA A 288 -16.98 31.32 -7.56
C ALA A 288 -16.33 32.01 -6.35
N GLU A 289 -17.11 32.36 -5.32
CA GLU A 289 -16.61 32.96 -4.07
C GLU A 289 -15.67 32.01 -3.31
N ILE A 290 -16.08 30.75 -3.12
CA ILE A 290 -15.26 29.73 -2.42
C ILE A 290 -13.95 29.46 -3.18
N GLN A 291 -14.01 29.43 -4.51
CA GLN A 291 -12.85 29.18 -5.36
C GLN A 291 -11.99 30.44 -5.60
N GLY A 292 -12.38 31.60 -5.05
CA GLY A 292 -11.65 32.86 -5.23
C GLY A 292 -11.66 33.37 -6.68
N THR A 293 -12.71 33.10 -7.44
CA THR A 293 -12.86 33.52 -8.83
C THR A 293 -13.49 34.91 -8.90
N THR A 294 -12.84 35.84 -9.61
CA THR A 294 -13.23 37.26 -9.71
C THR A 294 -13.53 37.66 -11.16
N GLU A 295 -14.13 38.84 -11.36
CA GLU A 295 -14.44 39.40 -12.70
C GLU A 295 -15.21 38.45 -13.62
N ARG A 296 -16.15 37.69 -13.06
CA ARG A 296 -16.97 36.75 -13.82
C ARG A 296 -17.97 37.49 -14.71
N GLN A 297 -17.94 37.20 -16.01
CA GLN A 297 -18.91 37.66 -16.99
C GLN A 297 -19.59 36.43 -17.61
N LEU A 298 -20.89 36.28 -17.38
CA LEU A 298 -21.70 35.18 -17.88
C LEU A 298 -22.47 35.64 -19.13
N GLY A 299 -22.21 35.03 -20.28
CA GLY A 299 -23.00 35.25 -21.49
C GLY A 299 -24.35 34.53 -21.44
N PRO A 300 -25.37 35.02 -22.17
CA PRO A 300 -26.66 34.34 -22.27
C PRO A 300 -26.52 33.02 -23.03
N TRP A 301 -27.42 32.08 -22.75
CA TRP A 301 -27.57 30.88 -23.55
C TRP A 301 -28.15 31.23 -24.93
N LYS A 302 -27.53 30.74 -26.00
CA LYS A 302 -27.88 30.99 -27.39
C LYS A 302 -28.06 29.67 -28.12
N LEU A 303 -29.15 29.58 -28.89
CA LEU A 303 -29.45 28.45 -29.75
C LEU A 303 -28.70 28.64 -31.08
N GLU A 304 -27.77 27.74 -31.41
CA GLU A 304 -27.02 27.72 -32.66
C GLU A 304 -27.50 26.56 -33.56
N ASN A 305 -27.19 26.63 -34.86
CA ASN A 305 -27.49 25.60 -35.86
C ASN A 305 -28.98 25.19 -35.90
N SER A 306 -29.87 26.15 -36.14
CA SER A 306 -31.30 25.88 -36.37
C SER A 306 -32.04 25.16 -35.22
N GLY A 307 -31.51 25.18 -34.01
CA GLY A 307 -32.12 24.54 -32.84
C GLY A 307 -31.40 23.31 -32.29
N GLU A 308 -30.27 22.93 -32.87
CA GLU A 308 -29.57 21.68 -32.53
C GLU A 308 -28.58 21.82 -31.37
N SER A 309 -28.05 23.02 -31.09
CA SER A 309 -27.01 23.20 -30.06
C SER A 309 -27.25 24.45 -29.21
N LEU A 310 -27.40 24.28 -27.90
CA LEU A 310 -27.54 25.38 -26.95
C LEU A 310 -26.17 25.69 -26.32
N LYS A 311 -25.64 26.89 -26.54
CA LYS A 311 -24.30 27.31 -26.10
C LYS A 311 -24.30 28.60 -25.30
N ARG A 312 -23.32 28.75 -24.41
CA ARG A 312 -22.96 30.04 -23.79
C ARG A 312 -21.46 30.18 -23.64
N SER A 313 -20.98 31.41 -23.65
CA SER A 313 -19.59 31.75 -23.33
C SER A 313 -19.51 32.51 -22.01
N LEU A 314 -18.46 32.27 -21.25
CA LEU A 314 -18.20 32.94 -19.99
C LEU A 314 -16.71 33.19 -19.78
N THR A 315 -16.40 34.28 -19.09
CA THR A 315 -15.03 34.70 -18.78
C THR A 315 -14.89 34.99 -17.30
N TYR A 316 -13.71 34.68 -16.75
CA TYR A 316 -13.43 34.89 -15.33
C TYR A 316 -11.93 34.99 -15.08
N ILE A 317 -11.55 35.49 -13.91
CA ILE A 317 -10.18 35.49 -13.41
C ILE A 317 -10.09 34.56 -12.22
N LYS A 318 -9.25 33.52 -12.31
CA LYS A 318 -8.98 32.61 -11.19
C LYS A 318 -7.86 33.20 -10.33
N ALA A 319 -8.03 33.19 -9.01
CA ALA A 319 -7.06 33.75 -8.07
C ALA A 319 -5.65 33.16 -8.24
N ALA A 320 -4.65 33.99 -7.94
CA ALA A 320 -3.26 33.56 -7.92
C ALA A 320 -3.04 32.47 -6.86
N ASN A 321 -2.33 31.41 -7.22
CA ASN A 321 -1.86 30.39 -6.28
C ASN A 321 -0.33 30.44 -6.18
N ARG A 322 0.27 29.57 -5.36
CA ARG A 322 1.72 29.58 -5.09
C ARG A 322 2.59 29.35 -6.35
N LEU A 323 2.00 28.81 -7.42
CA LEU A 323 2.70 28.37 -8.63
C LEU A 323 2.32 29.18 -9.88
N ILE A 324 1.14 29.79 -9.90
CA ILE A 324 0.55 30.46 -11.06
C ILE A 324 -0.03 31.81 -10.60
N LYS A 325 0.31 32.88 -11.31
CA LYS A 325 -0.31 34.20 -11.12
C LYS A 325 -1.82 34.12 -11.42
N ALA A 326 -2.58 35.15 -11.09
CA ALA A 326 -4.00 35.19 -11.47
C ALA A 326 -4.12 35.01 -13.00
N VAL A 327 -5.03 34.13 -13.43
CA VAL A 327 -5.16 33.71 -14.83
C VAL A 327 -6.56 34.02 -15.31
N LYS A 328 -6.67 34.58 -16.51
CA LYS A 328 -7.95 34.74 -17.20
C LYS A 328 -8.35 33.42 -17.86
N GLY A 329 -9.52 32.92 -17.49
CA GLY A 329 -10.16 31.76 -18.10
C GLY A 329 -11.25 32.19 -19.08
N TYR A 330 -11.27 31.53 -20.22
CA TYR A 330 -12.33 31.61 -21.22
C TYR A 330 -13.00 30.25 -21.30
N GLU A 331 -14.29 30.18 -21.02
CA GLU A 331 -15.02 28.92 -21.00
C GLU A 331 -16.24 29.00 -21.92
N GLU A 332 -16.42 27.97 -22.72
CA GLU A 332 -17.58 27.77 -23.58
C GLU A 332 -18.33 26.53 -23.09
N GLN A 333 -19.60 26.69 -22.78
CA GLN A 333 -20.47 25.59 -22.36
C GLN A 333 -21.48 25.28 -23.45
N THR A 334 -21.60 24.00 -23.80
CA THR A 334 -22.49 23.51 -24.84
C THR A 334 -23.34 22.37 -24.29
N TYR A 335 -24.66 22.44 -24.41
CA TYR A 335 -25.51 21.27 -24.20
C TYR A 335 -25.30 20.30 -25.36
N LEU A 336 -24.90 19.08 -25.02
CA LEU A 336 -24.81 17.95 -25.95
C LEU A 336 -26.07 17.10 -25.92
N LYS A 337 -26.80 17.10 -24.79
CA LYS A 337 -28.03 16.35 -24.59
C LYS A 337 -28.93 17.08 -23.60
N ALA A 338 -30.23 17.13 -23.88
CA ALA A 338 -31.24 17.65 -22.96
C ALA A 338 -32.60 17.05 -23.33
N ASP A 339 -32.96 15.88 -22.78
CA ASP A 339 -34.24 15.19 -23.10
C ASP A 339 -35.27 15.26 -21.96
N GLY A 340 -35.03 16.10 -20.95
CA GLY A 340 -35.83 16.24 -19.74
C GLY A 340 -35.46 15.25 -18.63
N LYS A 341 -34.88 14.09 -18.97
CA LYS A 341 -34.42 13.10 -17.99
C LYS A 341 -32.90 13.07 -17.86
N ASN A 342 -32.21 13.24 -18.98
CA ASN A 342 -30.77 13.21 -19.11
C ASN A 342 -30.30 14.56 -19.66
N PHE A 343 -29.28 15.12 -19.02
CA PHE A 343 -28.63 16.35 -19.44
C PHE A 343 -27.13 16.11 -19.56
N ALA A 344 -26.54 16.54 -20.66
CA ALA A 344 -25.09 16.51 -20.86
C ALA A 344 -24.60 17.90 -21.29
N VAL A 345 -23.71 18.49 -20.51
CA VAL A 345 -23.11 19.81 -20.78
C VAL A 345 -21.60 19.66 -20.89
N LEU A 346 -21.04 20.04 -22.04
CA LEU A 346 -19.61 20.09 -22.28
C LEU A 346 -19.09 21.51 -22.05
N ALA A 347 -18.19 21.68 -21.09
CA ALA A 347 -17.47 22.92 -20.84
C ALA A 347 -16.04 22.82 -21.39
N VAL A 348 -15.68 23.71 -22.31
CA VAL A 348 -14.35 23.83 -22.90
C VAL A 348 -13.67 25.07 -22.33
N VAL A 349 -12.59 24.89 -21.59
CA VAL A 349 -11.87 25.95 -20.88
C VAL A 349 -10.50 26.20 -21.53
N ASN A 350 -10.27 27.45 -21.90
CA ASN A 350 -9.01 27.97 -22.43
C ASN A 350 -8.40 28.96 -21.44
N THR A 351 -7.10 28.82 -21.18
CA THR A 351 -6.33 29.72 -20.31
C THR A 351 -5.07 30.18 -21.04
N PRO A 352 -5.16 31.10 -22.01
CA PRO A 352 -4.03 31.43 -22.89
C PRO A 352 -2.84 32.06 -22.15
N ASP A 353 -3.09 32.71 -21.00
CA ASP A 353 -2.09 33.47 -20.25
C ASP A 353 -1.13 32.59 -19.41
N VAL A 354 -1.39 31.28 -19.29
CA VAL A 354 -0.49 30.36 -18.59
C VAL A 354 0.65 29.92 -19.51
N MET A 355 1.76 29.44 -18.91
CA MET A 355 2.83 28.84 -19.71
C MET A 355 2.25 27.67 -20.54
N TYR A 356 2.46 27.73 -21.86
CA TYR A 356 1.91 26.78 -22.84
C TYR A 356 0.38 26.82 -22.99
N GLY A 357 -0.30 27.85 -22.48
CA GLY A 357 -1.76 27.97 -22.50
C GLY A 357 -2.41 27.95 -23.88
N SER A 358 -1.67 28.25 -24.95
CA SER A 358 -2.13 28.13 -26.33
C SER A 358 -1.98 26.72 -26.93
N SER A 359 -1.23 25.83 -26.26
CA SER A 359 -0.98 24.47 -26.75
C SER A 359 -1.98 23.43 -26.26
N PHE A 360 -2.86 23.79 -25.31
CA PHE A 360 -3.82 22.88 -24.73
C PHE A 360 -5.10 23.60 -24.33
N ARG A 361 -6.18 22.83 -24.17
CA ARG A 361 -7.43 23.25 -23.56
C ARG A 361 -7.98 22.14 -22.67
N ALA A 362 -8.67 22.52 -21.59
CA ALA A 362 -9.34 21.57 -20.72
C ALA A 362 -10.79 21.40 -21.17
N GLU A 363 -11.29 20.17 -21.14
CA GLU A 363 -12.68 19.87 -21.45
C GLU A 363 -13.30 19.11 -20.27
N LEU A 364 -14.49 19.52 -19.84
CA LEU A 364 -15.25 18.92 -18.76
C LEU A 364 -16.64 18.54 -19.26
N LEU A 365 -17.08 17.34 -18.95
CA LEU A 365 -18.40 16.83 -19.29
C LEU A 365 -19.19 16.62 -18.01
N TYR A 366 -20.26 17.38 -17.86
CA TYR A 366 -21.25 17.25 -16.80
C TYR A 366 -22.39 16.40 -17.34
N LEU A 367 -22.68 15.30 -16.67
CA LEU A 367 -23.74 14.37 -17.04
C LEU A 367 -24.69 14.20 -15.86
N VAL A 368 -25.94 14.59 -16.05
CA VAL A 368 -27.04 14.40 -15.10
C VAL A 368 -27.97 13.33 -15.67
N THR A 369 -28.18 12.24 -14.93
CA THR A 369 -29.08 11.15 -15.32
C THR A 369 -30.01 10.77 -14.17
N PRO A 370 -31.14 10.10 -14.43
CA PRO A 370 -32.04 9.63 -13.38
C PRO A 370 -31.34 8.60 -12.48
N GLY A 371 -31.53 8.76 -11.17
CA GLY A 371 -31.08 7.81 -10.15
C GLY A 371 -32.10 6.69 -9.88
N PRO A 372 -31.76 5.73 -9.01
CA PRO A 372 -32.66 4.65 -8.61
C PRO A 372 -33.86 5.20 -7.82
N GLU A 373 -34.98 4.47 -7.83
CA GLU A 373 -36.16 4.81 -7.02
C GLU A 373 -35.84 4.64 -5.53
N LEU A 374 -36.02 5.72 -4.75
CA LEU A 374 -35.80 5.72 -3.32
C LEU A 374 -37.04 5.20 -2.57
N SER A 375 -36.83 4.56 -1.43
CA SER A 375 -37.91 4.07 -0.54
C SER A 375 -38.78 5.21 0.02
N SER A 376 -38.26 6.44 0.05
CA SER A 376 -39.00 7.66 0.43
C SER A 376 -39.98 8.16 -0.64
N GLY A 377 -39.89 7.65 -1.88
CA GLY A 377 -40.67 8.14 -3.03
C GLY A 377 -40.15 9.46 -3.63
N GLU A 378 -39.04 10.00 -3.13
CA GLU A 378 -38.39 11.19 -3.68
C GLU A 378 -37.59 10.86 -4.94
N GLN A 379 -37.54 11.79 -5.90
CA GLN A 379 -36.75 11.61 -7.12
C GLN A 379 -35.25 11.74 -6.82
N CYS A 380 -34.47 10.89 -7.48
CA CYS A 380 -33.01 10.86 -7.35
C CYS A 380 -32.37 11.18 -8.70
N SER A 381 -31.23 11.87 -8.65
CA SER A 381 -30.38 12.13 -9.81
C SER A 381 -28.95 11.66 -9.56
N ARG A 382 -28.31 11.11 -10.60
CA ARG A 382 -26.88 10.84 -10.63
C ARG A 382 -26.17 11.95 -11.37
N LEU A 383 -25.19 12.58 -10.71
CA LEU A 383 -24.29 13.55 -11.31
C LEU A 383 -22.93 12.92 -11.53
N VAL A 384 -22.50 12.85 -12.78
CA VAL A 384 -21.16 12.42 -13.19
C VAL A 384 -20.46 13.61 -13.84
N ILE A 385 -19.26 13.94 -13.38
CA ILE A 385 -18.41 14.95 -14.00
C ILE A 385 -17.09 14.29 -14.38
N SER A 386 -16.78 14.29 -15.68
CA SER A 386 -15.52 13.78 -16.21
C SER A 386 -14.75 14.88 -16.91
N TRP A 387 -13.44 14.69 -17.11
CA TRP A 387 -12.60 15.70 -17.75
C TRP A 387 -11.59 15.07 -18.71
N ARG A 388 -11.02 15.88 -19.60
CA ARG A 388 -9.81 15.54 -20.37
C ARG A 388 -8.97 16.78 -20.65
N MET A 389 -7.68 16.56 -20.89
CA MET A 389 -6.79 17.56 -21.46
C MET A 389 -6.64 17.33 -22.96
N ASN A 390 -6.92 18.34 -23.76
CA ASN A 390 -6.79 18.28 -25.22
C ASN A 390 -5.59 19.14 -25.66
N PHE A 391 -4.55 18.50 -26.19
CA PHE A 391 -3.34 19.17 -26.65
C PHE A 391 -3.46 19.51 -28.13
N LEU A 392 -3.60 20.80 -28.43
CA LEU A 392 -3.70 21.35 -29.78
C LEU A 392 -2.34 21.37 -30.49
N GLN A 393 -1.25 21.43 -29.72
CA GLN A 393 0.12 21.43 -30.22
C GLN A 393 1.01 20.50 -29.37
N SER A 394 2.05 19.93 -29.98
CA SER A 394 3.02 19.10 -29.26
C SER A 394 3.82 19.94 -28.27
N THR A 395 3.94 19.48 -27.02
CA THR A 395 4.73 20.14 -25.96
C THR A 395 5.50 19.11 -25.14
N MET A 396 6.76 19.42 -24.83
CA MET A 396 7.61 18.57 -23.98
C MET A 396 7.15 18.53 -22.52
N MET A 397 6.22 19.41 -22.12
CA MET A 397 5.71 19.51 -20.75
C MET A 397 4.35 18.82 -20.55
N LYS A 398 3.91 17.99 -21.50
CA LYS A 398 2.59 17.32 -21.47
C LYS A 398 2.29 16.67 -20.11
N GLY A 399 3.22 15.87 -19.58
CA GLY A 399 3.02 15.17 -18.30
C GLY A 399 2.90 16.10 -17.09
N MET A 400 3.68 17.20 -17.05
CA MET A 400 3.58 18.19 -15.98
C MET A 400 2.25 18.96 -16.05
N ILE A 401 1.79 19.30 -17.26
CA ILE A 401 0.52 20.00 -17.49
C ILE A 401 -0.65 19.10 -17.09
N GLU A 402 -0.66 17.83 -17.53
CA GLU A 402 -1.71 16.87 -17.15
C GLU A 402 -1.76 16.60 -15.64
N SER A 403 -0.60 16.42 -15.00
CA SER A 403 -0.49 16.21 -13.56
C SER A 403 -0.99 17.44 -12.78
N GLY A 404 -0.56 18.64 -13.17
CA GLY A 404 -1.01 19.89 -12.55
C GLY A 404 -2.51 20.12 -12.74
N ALA A 405 -3.04 19.83 -13.93
CA ALA A 405 -4.48 19.91 -14.20
C ALA A 405 -5.26 18.91 -13.36
N ARG A 406 -4.82 17.65 -13.25
CA ARG A 406 -5.47 16.62 -12.42
C ARG A 406 -5.58 17.06 -10.97
N GLN A 407 -4.48 17.53 -10.38
CA GLN A 407 -4.47 18.03 -9.00
C GLN A 407 -5.42 19.24 -8.84
N GLY A 408 -5.35 20.20 -9.77
CA GLY A 408 -6.21 21.37 -9.76
C GLY A 408 -7.70 21.04 -9.91
N MET A 409 -8.04 20.06 -10.75
CA MET A 409 -9.42 19.56 -10.89
C MET A 409 -9.91 18.93 -9.60
N LYS A 410 -9.11 18.02 -9.00
CA LYS A 410 -9.46 17.36 -7.73
C LYS A 410 -9.80 18.38 -6.63
N GLU A 411 -8.89 19.32 -6.38
CA GLU A 411 -9.11 20.38 -5.37
C GLU A 411 -10.34 21.24 -5.66
N SER A 412 -10.56 21.60 -6.93
CA SER A 412 -11.69 22.45 -7.34
C SER A 412 -13.03 21.73 -7.19
N PHE A 413 -13.09 20.44 -7.53
CA PHE A 413 -14.31 19.64 -7.48
C PHE A 413 -14.61 19.04 -6.11
N ASP A 414 -13.61 18.91 -5.23
CA ASP A 414 -13.85 18.63 -3.80
C ASP A 414 -14.65 19.77 -3.17
N GLN A 415 -14.27 21.03 -3.44
CA GLN A 415 -15.03 22.21 -2.97
C GLN A 415 -16.43 22.29 -3.59
N PHE A 416 -16.55 21.93 -4.88
CA PHE A 416 -17.84 21.85 -5.56
C PHE A 416 -18.78 20.84 -4.89
N ALA A 417 -18.28 19.62 -4.62
CA ALA A 417 -19.09 18.55 -4.02
C ALA A 417 -19.56 18.92 -2.62
N VAL A 418 -18.69 19.55 -1.81
CA VAL A 418 -19.06 20.06 -0.48
C VAL A 418 -20.17 21.12 -0.60
N LEU A 419 -20.04 22.10 -1.48
CA LEU A 419 -21.07 23.13 -1.66
C LEU A 419 -22.40 22.53 -2.17
N LEU A 420 -22.33 21.59 -3.12
CA LEU A 420 -23.52 20.94 -3.65
C LEU A 420 -24.23 20.14 -2.56
N SER A 421 -23.49 19.43 -1.71
CA SER A 421 -24.04 18.67 -0.58
C SER A 421 -24.70 19.55 0.50
N GLN A 422 -24.33 20.83 0.60
CA GLN A 422 -24.99 21.80 1.47
C GLN A 422 -26.33 22.29 0.88
N THR A 423 -26.46 22.24 -0.45
CA THR A 423 -27.65 22.73 -1.16
C THR A 423 -28.65 21.59 -1.43
N VAL A 424 -28.14 20.40 -1.75
CA VAL A 424 -28.91 19.21 -2.09
C VAL A 424 -28.38 18.03 -1.29
N LYS A 425 -29.28 17.30 -0.64
CA LYS A 425 -28.90 16.16 0.19
C LYS A 425 -28.35 15.01 -0.69
N PRO A 426 -27.12 14.53 -0.45
CA PRO A 426 -26.64 13.31 -1.07
C PRO A 426 -27.43 12.09 -0.56
N VAL A 427 -27.61 11.06 -1.39
CA VAL A 427 -28.31 9.84 -0.98
C VAL A 427 -27.47 9.11 0.08
N ASP A 428 -28.07 8.84 1.24
CA ASP A 428 -27.43 8.11 2.34
C ASP A 428 -27.30 6.62 1.97
N SER A 429 -26.13 6.03 2.25
CA SER A 429 -25.81 4.63 1.91
C SER A 429 -26.72 3.59 2.56
N LYS A 430 -27.52 3.98 3.56
CA LYS A 430 -28.47 3.12 4.28
C LYS A 430 -29.83 2.97 3.58
N ASP A 431 -30.22 3.93 2.74
CA ASP A 431 -31.52 3.93 2.05
C ASP A 431 -31.45 3.25 0.67
N LEU A 432 -30.23 3.01 0.17
CA LEU A 432 -29.97 2.40 -1.12
C LEU A 432 -29.80 0.88 -0.99
N GLY A 433 -30.94 0.18 -0.91
CA GLY A 433 -31.03 -1.28 -1.04
C GLY A 433 -30.73 -1.78 -2.46
N SER A 434 -29.59 -1.41 -3.06
CA SER A 434 -29.05 -1.98 -4.31
C SER A 434 -27.61 -1.51 -4.63
N ASN A 435 -26.84 -1.10 -3.61
CA ASN A 435 -25.47 -0.55 -3.77
C ASN A 435 -24.50 -1.43 -4.57
N LYS A 436 -24.64 -2.77 -4.51
CA LYS A 436 -23.72 -3.68 -5.19
C LYS A 436 -23.74 -3.48 -6.71
N GLU A 437 -24.90 -3.52 -7.35
CA GLU A 437 -24.97 -3.51 -8.83
C GLU A 437 -24.62 -2.13 -9.40
N GLN A 438 -25.02 -1.04 -8.73
CA GLN A 438 -24.74 0.32 -9.20
C GLN A 438 -23.29 0.77 -8.93
N ALA A 439 -22.71 0.41 -7.78
CA ALA A 439 -21.31 0.69 -7.48
C ALA A 439 -20.36 -0.11 -8.39
N LEU A 440 -20.71 -1.36 -8.71
CA LEU A 440 -19.96 -2.20 -9.65
C LEU A 440 -20.16 -1.75 -11.12
N ALA A 441 -21.34 -1.22 -11.49
CA ALA A 441 -21.58 -0.70 -12.84
C ALA A 441 -20.74 0.55 -13.18
N SER A 442 -20.32 1.34 -12.17
CA SER A 442 -19.35 2.43 -12.37
C SER A 442 -17.93 1.94 -12.69
N LEU A 443 -17.62 0.68 -12.38
CA LEU A 443 -16.32 0.04 -12.57
C LEU A 443 -16.32 -0.83 -13.82
N GLN A 444 -16.62 -0.24 -14.97
CA GLN A 444 -16.25 -0.88 -16.24
C GLN A 444 -14.77 -0.61 -16.48
N ALA A 445 -13.95 -1.66 -16.33
CA ALA A 445 -12.56 -1.62 -16.79
C ALA A 445 -12.55 -1.24 -18.27
N GLU A 446 -12.13 -0.02 -18.59
CA GLU A 446 -11.94 0.40 -19.97
C GLU A 446 -10.92 -0.57 -20.60
N PRO A 447 -11.27 -1.29 -21.68
CA PRO A 447 -10.35 -2.23 -22.30
C PRO A 447 -9.18 -1.44 -22.89
N GLN A 448 -8.11 -1.30 -22.11
CA GLN A 448 -6.93 -0.59 -22.54
C GLN A 448 -6.25 -1.43 -23.63
N SER A 449 -6.22 -0.91 -24.86
CA SER A 449 -5.57 -1.58 -26.00
C SER A 449 -4.15 -2.02 -25.62
N ASP A 450 -3.84 -3.30 -25.87
CA ASP A 450 -2.51 -3.88 -25.62
C ASP A 450 -1.39 -3.10 -26.30
N TRP A 451 -1.69 -2.48 -27.45
CA TRP A 451 -0.79 -1.61 -28.18
C TRP A 451 -0.47 -0.33 -27.40
N LYS A 452 -1.47 0.30 -26.80
CA LYS A 452 -1.28 1.52 -25.98
C LYS A 452 -0.43 1.23 -24.75
N LEU A 453 -0.61 0.05 -24.13
CA LEU A 453 0.21 -0.37 -23.00
C LEU A 453 1.66 -0.66 -23.43
N ALA A 454 1.86 -1.35 -24.56
CA ALA A 454 3.18 -1.62 -25.10
C ALA A 454 3.93 -0.31 -25.41
N VAL A 455 3.27 0.67 -26.03
CA VAL A 455 3.87 1.98 -26.31
C VAL A 455 4.22 2.74 -25.04
N GLN A 456 3.40 2.67 -23.98
CA GLN A 456 3.73 3.29 -22.69
C GLN A 456 4.92 2.60 -22.01
N TYR A 457 4.98 1.28 -22.05
CA TYR A 457 6.01 0.49 -21.39
C TYR A 457 7.37 0.54 -22.13
N PHE A 458 7.36 0.48 -23.45
CA PHE A 458 8.56 0.54 -24.30
C PHE A 458 8.91 1.95 -24.80
N GLY A 459 8.06 2.95 -24.56
CA GLY A 459 8.28 4.35 -24.95
C GLY A 459 9.30 5.11 -24.10
N ASN A 460 10.06 4.41 -23.25
CA ASN A 460 11.13 5.00 -22.45
C ASN A 460 12.31 5.41 -23.35
N PHE A 461 12.93 6.56 -23.04
CA PHE A 461 14.11 7.08 -23.72
C PHE A 461 15.21 6.02 -23.90
N THR A 462 15.43 5.14 -22.90
CA THR A 462 16.42 4.07 -22.99
C THR A 462 16.13 3.11 -24.15
N VAL A 463 14.89 2.66 -24.31
CA VAL A 463 14.50 1.73 -25.39
C VAL A 463 14.59 2.42 -26.75
N VAL A 464 14.10 3.66 -26.83
CA VAL A 464 14.13 4.47 -28.05
C VAL A 464 15.58 4.78 -28.47
N SER A 465 16.45 5.17 -27.54
CA SER A 465 17.86 5.44 -27.85
C SER A 465 18.59 4.18 -28.30
N THR A 466 18.29 3.03 -27.70
CA THR A 466 18.86 1.74 -28.11
C THR A 466 18.50 1.42 -29.56
N PHE A 467 17.23 1.61 -29.93
CA PHE A 467 16.76 1.38 -31.30
C PHE A 467 17.41 2.35 -32.30
N ILE A 468 17.50 3.65 -31.95
CA ILE A 468 18.16 4.66 -32.79
C ILE A 468 19.65 4.35 -32.97
N MET A 469 20.36 3.98 -31.90
CA MET A 469 21.78 3.61 -31.95
C MET A 469 21.98 2.32 -32.76
N GLY A 470 21.10 1.33 -32.61
CA GLY A 470 21.14 0.09 -33.39
C GLY A 470 20.92 0.36 -34.88
N LEU A 471 19.95 1.22 -35.22
CA LEU A 471 19.70 1.66 -36.59
C LEU A 471 20.88 2.43 -37.16
N TYR A 472 21.50 3.33 -36.37
CA TYR A 472 22.71 4.05 -36.76
C TYR A 472 23.84 3.09 -37.11
N VAL A 473 24.11 2.08 -36.27
CA VAL A 473 25.13 1.06 -36.54
C VAL A 473 24.79 0.25 -37.79
N LEU A 474 23.52 -0.14 -37.97
CA LEU A 474 23.09 -0.91 -39.14
C LEU A 474 23.23 -0.12 -40.44
N VAL A 475 22.87 1.16 -40.43
CA VAL A 475 23.08 2.09 -41.56
C VAL A 475 24.57 2.30 -41.82
N HIS A 476 25.38 2.43 -40.76
CA HIS A 476 26.83 2.57 -40.88
C HIS A 476 27.46 1.32 -41.52
N ILE A 477 27.04 0.11 -41.13
CA ILE A 477 27.46 -1.15 -41.74
C ILE A 477 27.02 -1.22 -43.20
N TRP A 478 25.80 -0.77 -43.52
CA TRP A 478 25.26 -0.83 -44.88
C TRP A 478 25.92 0.18 -45.84
N LEU A 479 26.35 1.33 -45.33
CA LEU A 479 27.05 2.38 -46.10
C LEU A 479 28.58 2.19 -46.10
N ALA A 480 29.13 1.33 -45.24
CA ALA A 480 30.55 1.01 -45.24
C ALA A 480 30.91 0.24 -46.52
N ALA A 481 31.75 0.85 -47.35
CA ALA A 481 32.35 0.15 -48.49
C ALA A 481 33.25 -0.99 -47.97
N PRO A 482 33.35 -2.14 -48.66
CA PRO A 482 34.26 -3.21 -48.28
C PRO A 482 35.69 -2.67 -48.24
N GLY A 483 36.19 -2.44 -47.02
CA GLY A 483 37.53 -1.93 -46.77
C GLY A 483 38.58 -3.01 -46.98
N THR A 484 39.79 -2.60 -47.34
CA THR A 484 40.94 -3.51 -47.41
C THR A 484 41.38 -3.85 -45.99
N ILE A 485 41.30 -5.13 -45.64
CA ILE A 485 41.72 -5.75 -44.36
C ILE A 485 43.02 -5.10 -43.85
N LYS A 486 42.95 -4.44 -42.70
CA LYS A 486 44.12 -3.81 -42.05
C LYS A 486 44.10 -4.06 -40.56
N GLY A 487 44.43 -5.30 -40.15
CA GLY A 487 44.69 -5.58 -38.75
C GLY A 487 44.38 -7.00 -38.34
N LEU A 488 44.12 -7.16 -37.04
CA LEU A 488 43.94 -8.42 -36.30
C LEU A 488 42.61 -9.15 -36.61
N GLU A 489 42.22 -9.16 -37.88
CA GLU A 489 41.01 -9.85 -38.36
C GLU A 489 41.28 -11.36 -38.48
N PHE A 490 40.45 -12.17 -37.82
CA PHE A 490 40.43 -13.64 -37.99
C PHE A 490 39.18 -14.04 -38.76
N VAL A 491 39.29 -15.11 -39.56
CA VAL A 491 38.20 -15.60 -40.41
C VAL A 491 36.92 -15.81 -39.59
N GLY A 492 35.93 -14.93 -39.78
CA GLY A 492 34.61 -14.99 -39.18
C GLY A 492 34.35 -14.03 -38.02
N LEU A 493 35.30 -13.17 -37.62
CA LEU A 493 35.10 -12.20 -36.54
C LEU A 493 35.87 -10.89 -36.82
N ASP A 494 35.16 -9.88 -37.34
CA ASP A 494 35.67 -8.51 -37.46
C ASP A 494 35.69 -7.87 -36.06
N LEU A 495 36.87 -7.39 -35.65
CA LEU A 495 37.04 -6.60 -34.44
C LEU A 495 36.79 -5.11 -34.78
N PRO A 496 36.25 -4.29 -33.86
CA PRO A 496 36.05 -2.87 -34.13
C PRO A 496 37.39 -2.17 -34.40
N ASP A 497 37.47 -1.44 -35.51
CA ASP A 497 38.70 -0.81 -36.01
C ASP A 497 39.04 0.50 -35.26
N SER A 498 38.12 0.96 -34.41
CA SER A 498 38.18 2.22 -33.67
C SER A 498 37.77 2.04 -32.20
N ILE A 499 38.43 2.77 -31.30
CA ILE A 499 38.03 2.88 -29.88
C ILE A 499 36.56 3.36 -29.79
N GLY A 500 36.12 4.21 -30.72
CA GLY A 500 34.74 4.67 -30.80
C GLY A 500 33.75 3.55 -31.12
N GLU A 501 34.09 2.65 -32.05
CA GLU A 501 33.27 1.49 -32.40
C GLU A 501 33.17 0.48 -31.26
N LEU A 502 34.28 0.23 -30.55
CA LEU A 502 34.30 -0.61 -29.36
C LEU A 502 33.36 -0.07 -28.26
N VAL A 503 33.42 1.24 -28.01
CA VAL A 503 32.57 1.91 -27.00
C VAL A 503 31.10 1.89 -27.43
N VAL A 504 30.79 2.17 -28.70
CA VAL A 504 29.42 2.13 -29.23
C VAL A 504 28.84 0.71 -29.16
N CYS A 505 29.60 -0.31 -29.53
CA CYS A 505 29.20 -1.71 -29.40
C CYS A 505 28.98 -2.13 -27.94
N ALA A 506 29.87 -1.73 -27.03
CA ALA A 506 29.71 -2.02 -25.59
C ALA A 506 28.46 -1.36 -25.01
N VAL A 507 28.18 -0.10 -25.37
CA VAL A 507 26.96 0.61 -24.95
C VAL A 507 25.71 -0.06 -25.52
N LEU A 508 25.71 -0.45 -26.81
CA LEU A 508 24.60 -1.15 -27.44
C LEU A 508 24.32 -2.52 -26.83
N VAL A 509 25.35 -3.26 -26.43
CA VAL A 509 25.20 -4.56 -25.74
C VAL A 509 24.54 -4.37 -24.37
N LEU A 510 25.02 -3.40 -23.57
CA LEU A 510 24.44 -3.11 -22.25
C LEU A 510 23.00 -2.59 -22.35
N GLN A 511 22.73 -1.72 -23.31
CA GLN A 511 21.39 -1.20 -23.58
C GLN A 511 20.45 -2.29 -24.14
N GLY A 512 20.94 -3.14 -25.04
CA GLY A 512 20.21 -4.27 -25.59
C GLY A 512 19.82 -5.30 -24.53
N GLU A 513 20.70 -5.60 -23.58
CA GLU A 513 20.40 -6.47 -22.44
C GLU A 513 19.24 -5.93 -21.59
N GLN A 514 19.23 -4.63 -21.32
CA GLN A 514 18.15 -3.96 -20.59
C GLN A 514 16.81 -4.02 -21.35
N VAL A 515 16.83 -3.75 -22.66
CA VAL A 515 15.64 -3.83 -23.52
C VAL A 515 15.09 -5.26 -23.58
N LEU A 516 15.96 -6.27 -23.73
CA LEU A 516 15.55 -7.68 -23.72
C LEU A 516 14.96 -8.12 -22.39
N SER A 517 15.50 -7.62 -21.26
CA SER A 517 14.93 -7.85 -19.93
C SER A 517 13.52 -7.27 -19.80
N LEU A 518 13.31 -6.02 -20.26
CA LEU A 518 11.99 -5.37 -20.29
C LEU A 518 10.99 -6.16 -21.16
N ILE A 519 11.41 -6.58 -22.35
CA ILE A 519 10.59 -7.41 -23.27
C ILE A 519 10.23 -8.74 -22.60
N SER A 520 11.19 -9.39 -21.95
CA SER A 520 10.98 -10.63 -21.23
C SER A 520 9.95 -10.47 -20.10
N ARG A 521 10.07 -9.43 -19.26
CA ARG A 521 9.10 -9.11 -18.19
C ARG A 521 7.69 -8.90 -18.76
N PHE A 522 7.58 -8.11 -19.82
CA PHE A 522 6.28 -7.83 -20.47
C PHE A 522 5.65 -9.09 -21.05
N VAL A 523 6.40 -9.87 -21.84
CA VAL A 523 5.90 -11.11 -22.46
C VAL A 523 5.49 -12.14 -21.40
N GLN A 524 6.24 -12.24 -20.30
CA GLN A 524 5.94 -13.19 -19.21
C GLN A 524 4.72 -12.77 -18.38
N ALA A 525 4.58 -11.48 -18.06
CA ALA A 525 3.39 -10.97 -17.41
C ALA A 525 2.14 -11.16 -18.30
N ARG A 526 2.29 -11.00 -19.62
CA ARG A 526 1.22 -11.28 -20.59
C ARG A 526 0.95 -12.77 -20.80
N ALA A 527 1.96 -13.63 -20.72
CA ALA A 527 1.76 -15.08 -20.74
C ALA A 527 0.91 -15.56 -19.56
N LYS A 528 1.02 -14.90 -18.38
CA LYS A 528 0.12 -15.12 -17.24
C LYS A 528 -1.29 -14.53 -17.43
N GLN A 529 -1.48 -13.63 -18.38
CA GLN A 529 -2.79 -13.03 -18.74
C GLN A 529 -3.42 -13.65 -20.00
N GLY A 530 -2.73 -14.58 -20.68
CA GLY A 530 -3.18 -15.25 -21.90
C GLY A 530 -2.80 -14.50 -23.18
N PHE A 531 -1.92 -15.11 -24.00
CA PHE A 531 -1.70 -14.74 -25.40
C PHE A 531 -1.63 -16.04 -26.23
N PHE A 532 -2.32 -16.08 -27.37
CA PHE A 532 -2.64 -17.27 -28.20
C PHE A 532 -3.68 -18.26 -27.63
N GLY A 533 -4.91 -17.77 -27.41
CA GLY A 533 -6.13 -18.59 -27.51
C GLY A 533 -6.27 -19.80 -26.58
N THR A 534 -5.43 -19.92 -25.55
CA THR A 534 -5.54 -20.96 -24.51
C THR A 534 -5.76 -20.31 -23.15
N PRO A 535 -6.80 -20.71 -22.39
CA PRO A 535 -7.12 -20.12 -21.10
C PRO A 535 -6.33 -20.83 -19.99
N VAL A 536 -5.31 -20.19 -19.39
CA VAL A 536 -4.71 -20.68 -18.13
C VAL A 536 -4.19 -19.54 -17.24
N LEU A 537 -4.77 -19.49 -16.03
CA LEU A 537 -4.28 -19.01 -14.72
C LEU A 537 -3.58 -17.64 -14.62
N GLY A 538 -4.32 -16.59 -14.21
CA GLY A 538 -3.65 -15.43 -13.62
C GLY A 538 -4.45 -14.14 -13.40
N SER A 539 -5.59 -13.95 -14.06
CA SER A 539 -6.51 -12.85 -13.73
C SER A 539 -7.86 -13.45 -13.35
N ASP A 540 -8.19 -13.36 -12.06
CA ASP A 540 -9.49 -13.80 -11.54
C ASP A 540 -10.58 -12.73 -11.70
N HIS A 541 -10.29 -11.69 -12.48
CA HIS A 541 -11.21 -10.60 -12.72
C HIS A 541 -12.50 -11.11 -13.40
N GLY A 542 -13.65 -10.72 -12.85
CA GLY A 542 -14.95 -11.05 -13.42
C GLY A 542 -15.36 -12.52 -13.27
N ILE A 543 -14.62 -13.34 -12.51
CA ILE A 543 -15.08 -14.67 -12.12
C ILE A 543 -16.27 -14.48 -11.17
N LYS A 544 -17.46 -14.84 -11.65
CA LYS A 544 -18.66 -14.86 -10.80
C LYS A 544 -18.53 -15.93 -9.74
N ALA A 545 -18.82 -15.56 -8.49
CA ALA A 545 -18.87 -16.51 -7.40
C ALA A 545 -19.94 -17.58 -7.65
N GLN A 546 -19.66 -18.80 -7.20
CA GLN A 546 -20.60 -19.92 -7.26
C GLN A 546 -21.04 -20.35 -5.86
N GLY A 547 -22.27 -20.87 -5.76
CA GLY A 547 -22.84 -21.44 -4.53
C GLY A 547 -23.75 -20.51 -3.74
N ASP A 548 -24.35 -21.05 -2.69
CA ASP A 548 -25.24 -20.33 -1.77
C ASP A 548 -24.53 -20.09 -0.43
N GLY A 549 -24.68 -18.91 0.20
CA GLY A 549 -24.05 -18.57 1.47
C GLY A 549 -23.53 -17.13 1.51
N TRP A 550 -22.44 -16.93 2.25
CA TRP A 550 -21.76 -15.65 2.40
C TRP A 550 -20.90 -15.34 1.18
N LEU A 551 -21.26 -14.28 0.46
CA LEU A 551 -20.62 -13.82 -0.75
C LEU A 551 -19.78 -12.56 -0.45
N LEU A 552 -18.47 -12.66 -0.65
CA LEU A 552 -17.55 -11.52 -0.54
C LEU A 552 -17.21 -10.99 -1.94
N THR A 553 -17.52 -9.73 -2.17
CA THR A 553 -17.14 -8.99 -3.39
C THR A 553 -16.18 -7.87 -3.02
N VAL A 554 -15.03 -7.82 -3.67
CA VAL A 554 -13.99 -6.80 -3.48
C VAL A 554 -13.75 -6.09 -4.81
N ALA A 555 -13.93 -4.78 -4.85
CA ALA A 555 -13.54 -3.95 -5.98
C ALA A 555 -12.25 -3.20 -5.64
N LEU A 556 -11.20 -3.46 -6.42
CA LEU A 556 -9.90 -2.79 -6.36
C LEU A 556 -9.92 -1.61 -7.33
N ILE A 557 -9.87 -0.39 -6.80
CA ILE A 557 -9.97 0.84 -7.59
C ILE A 557 -8.57 1.28 -8.01
N GLU A 558 -7.78 1.76 -7.05
CA GLU A 558 -6.45 2.33 -7.28
C GLU A 558 -5.52 2.17 -6.08
N GLY A 559 -4.23 2.40 -6.31
CA GLY A 559 -3.19 2.50 -5.29
C GLY A 559 -2.58 3.90 -5.30
N ASP A 560 -2.13 4.36 -4.15
CA ASP A 560 -1.49 5.66 -3.95
C ASP A 560 -0.11 5.45 -3.33
N ASN A 561 0.91 6.08 -3.92
CA ASN A 561 2.30 6.08 -3.47
C ASN A 561 2.88 4.68 -3.19
N LEU A 562 2.70 3.72 -4.10
CA LEU A 562 3.31 2.39 -3.98
C LEU A 562 4.83 2.47 -4.12
N ALA A 563 5.53 1.72 -3.26
CA ALA A 563 6.99 1.71 -3.21
C ALA A 563 7.61 1.01 -4.43
N SER A 564 8.72 1.54 -4.96
CA SER A 564 9.51 0.90 -6.02
C SER A 564 10.71 0.14 -5.46
N VAL A 565 10.93 -1.10 -5.89
CA VAL A 565 12.11 -1.90 -5.50
C VAL A 565 13.29 -1.64 -6.44
N ASP A 566 13.01 -1.31 -7.71
CA ASP A 566 14.01 -1.12 -8.76
C ASP A 566 14.66 0.28 -8.79
N SER A 567 15.93 0.32 -9.23
CA SER A 567 16.72 1.56 -9.44
C SER A 567 16.15 2.50 -10.52
N SER A 568 15.14 2.06 -11.28
CA SER A 568 14.39 2.82 -12.27
C SER A 568 13.32 3.73 -11.66
N GLY A 569 12.95 3.52 -10.39
CA GLY A 569 12.01 4.38 -9.65
C GLY A 569 10.52 4.11 -9.87
N LEU A 570 10.14 3.02 -10.56
CA LEU A 570 8.73 2.65 -10.81
C LEU A 570 8.52 1.14 -10.61
N SER A 571 7.47 0.76 -9.87
CA SER A 571 7.09 -0.64 -9.57
C SER A 571 6.11 -1.24 -10.59
N ASP A 572 6.19 -2.55 -10.79
CA ASP A 572 5.22 -3.36 -11.54
C ASP A 572 4.24 -4.04 -10.57
N SER A 573 3.38 -3.24 -9.96
CA SER A 573 2.57 -3.67 -8.81
C SER A 573 1.38 -4.55 -9.20
N TYR A 574 1.07 -5.54 -8.37
CA TYR A 574 -0.20 -6.28 -8.37
C TYR A 574 -0.65 -6.59 -6.94
N VAL A 575 -1.95 -6.86 -6.76
CA VAL A 575 -2.58 -7.10 -5.46
C VAL A 575 -3.09 -8.53 -5.37
N VAL A 576 -2.86 -9.16 -4.23
CA VAL A 576 -3.36 -10.48 -3.86
C VAL A 576 -4.31 -10.35 -2.68
N PHE A 577 -5.55 -10.77 -2.88
CA PHE A 577 -6.57 -10.85 -1.84
C PHE A 577 -6.68 -12.28 -1.34
N THR A 578 -6.62 -12.49 -0.02
CA THR A 578 -6.78 -13.82 0.60
C THR A 578 -7.94 -13.80 1.60
N CYS A 579 -8.90 -14.70 1.42
CA CYS A 579 -10.04 -14.86 2.33
C CYS A 579 -10.35 -16.35 2.52
N ASN A 580 -10.41 -16.82 3.77
CA ASN A 580 -10.66 -18.22 4.12
C ASN A 580 -9.79 -19.23 3.34
N GLY A 581 -8.52 -18.89 3.11
CA GLY A 581 -7.55 -19.74 2.39
C GLY A 581 -7.69 -19.74 0.87
N LYS A 582 -8.69 -19.06 0.30
CA LYS A 582 -8.81 -18.80 -1.14
C LYS A 582 -8.13 -17.48 -1.49
N THR A 583 -7.44 -17.43 -2.62
CA THR A 583 -6.70 -16.25 -3.07
C THR A 583 -7.22 -15.76 -4.42
N ARG A 584 -7.34 -14.44 -4.60
CA ARG A 584 -7.65 -13.76 -5.88
C ARG A 584 -6.52 -12.81 -6.20
N THR A 585 -6.09 -12.76 -7.46
CA THR A 585 -4.95 -11.92 -7.90
C THR A 585 -5.39 -10.92 -8.97
N SER A 586 -4.96 -9.66 -8.84
CA SER A 586 -5.24 -8.60 -9.80
C SER A 586 -4.35 -8.65 -11.03
N SER A 587 -4.67 -7.85 -12.04
CA SER A 587 -3.70 -7.55 -13.11
C SER A 587 -2.47 -6.82 -12.59
N ILE A 588 -1.36 -6.99 -13.32
CA ILE A 588 -0.10 -6.28 -13.08
C ILE A 588 -0.19 -4.91 -13.75
N LYS A 589 0.13 -3.85 -13.02
CA LYS A 589 0.24 -2.49 -13.55
C LYS A 589 1.71 -2.09 -13.61
N PHE A 590 2.21 -1.96 -14.83
CA PHE A 590 3.63 -1.70 -15.07
C PHE A 590 4.00 -0.24 -14.81
N GLN A 591 5.15 -0.06 -14.16
CA GLN A 591 5.82 1.21 -13.97
C GLN A 591 4.92 2.36 -13.45
N LYS A 592 4.10 2.09 -12.44
CA LYS A 592 3.22 3.10 -11.82
C LYS A 592 3.31 3.06 -10.30
N SER A 593 3.60 4.21 -9.70
CA SER A 593 3.45 4.45 -8.25
C SER A 593 1.99 4.55 -7.83
N ASP A 594 1.14 5.04 -8.73
CA ASP A 594 -0.29 5.28 -8.49
C ASP A 594 -1.13 4.49 -9.51
N PRO A 595 -1.14 3.15 -9.41
CA PRO A 595 -1.83 2.28 -10.37
C PRO A 595 -3.36 2.35 -10.21
N SER A 596 -4.07 2.39 -11.34
CA SER A 596 -5.52 2.23 -11.39
C SER A 596 -5.88 0.85 -11.96
N TRP A 597 -6.58 0.02 -11.18
CA TRP A 597 -7.04 -1.32 -11.59
C TRP A 597 -8.49 -1.32 -12.08
N ASN A 598 -9.42 -0.79 -11.28
CA ASN A 598 -10.85 -0.89 -11.51
C ASN A 598 -11.32 -2.34 -11.74
N GLU A 599 -10.85 -3.26 -10.90
CA GLU A 599 -11.10 -4.70 -11.02
C GLU A 599 -12.00 -5.21 -9.90
N ILE A 600 -12.93 -6.08 -10.24
CA ILE A 600 -13.87 -6.72 -9.31
C ILE A 600 -13.47 -8.19 -9.13
N PHE A 601 -13.43 -8.61 -7.88
CA PHE A 601 -13.16 -9.99 -7.44
C PHE A 601 -14.31 -10.50 -6.60
N GLU A 602 -14.87 -11.66 -6.96
CA GLU A 602 -15.84 -12.37 -6.14
C GLU A 602 -15.24 -13.67 -5.60
N PHE A 603 -15.46 -13.89 -4.30
CA PHE A 603 -15.12 -15.15 -3.63
C PHE A 603 -16.36 -16.04 -3.62
N ASP A 604 -16.20 -17.33 -3.92
CA ASP A 604 -17.31 -18.29 -3.89
C ASP A 604 -18.03 -18.24 -2.54
N ALA A 605 -19.33 -18.51 -2.57
CA ALA A 605 -20.16 -18.43 -1.39
C ALA A 605 -19.63 -19.36 -0.29
N MET A 606 -19.43 -18.80 0.90
CA MET A 606 -18.92 -19.49 2.07
C MET A 606 -20.07 -19.91 2.97
N ASP A 607 -20.00 -21.10 3.56
CA ASP A 607 -21.03 -21.53 4.52
C ASP A 607 -21.06 -20.65 5.77
N ASP A 608 -19.88 -20.17 6.17
CA ASP A 608 -19.68 -19.39 7.39
C ASP A 608 -19.13 -17.99 7.02
N PRO A 609 -19.48 -16.93 7.76
CA PRO A 609 -19.01 -15.59 7.44
C PRO A 609 -17.49 -15.50 7.61
N PRO A 610 -16.80 -14.74 6.72
CA PRO A 610 -15.37 -14.52 6.84
C PRO A 610 -15.04 -13.69 8.08
N SER A 611 -13.89 -14.00 8.69
CA SER A 611 -13.37 -13.24 9.84
C SER A 611 -12.48 -12.09 9.37
N VAL A 612 -11.64 -12.36 8.39
CA VAL A 612 -10.57 -11.48 7.91
C VAL A 612 -10.44 -11.58 6.38
N LEU A 613 -10.11 -10.45 5.75
CA LEU A 613 -9.59 -10.37 4.38
C LEU A 613 -8.17 -9.82 4.44
N ASP A 614 -7.21 -10.63 4.00
CA ASP A 614 -5.81 -10.22 3.87
C ASP A 614 -5.57 -9.63 2.48
N VAL A 615 -4.85 -8.53 2.43
CA VAL A 615 -4.50 -7.81 1.21
C VAL A 615 -2.99 -7.66 1.15
N GLU A 616 -2.36 -8.11 0.08
CA GLU A 616 -0.92 -7.98 -0.08
C GLU A 616 -0.57 -7.44 -1.46
N VAL A 617 0.33 -6.46 -1.49
CA VAL A 617 0.80 -5.80 -2.72
C VAL A 617 2.21 -6.27 -3.00
N TYR A 618 2.45 -6.67 -4.24
CA TYR A 618 3.72 -7.23 -4.69
C TYR A 618 4.27 -6.48 -5.89
N ASP A 619 5.60 -6.43 -6.01
CA ASP A 619 6.31 -6.03 -7.22
C ASP A 619 6.55 -7.25 -8.11
N PHE A 620 6.18 -7.14 -9.39
CA PHE A 620 6.39 -8.21 -10.36
C PHE A 620 7.81 -8.13 -10.97
N ASP A 621 8.73 -8.87 -10.37
CA ASP A 621 10.11 -8.97 -10.84
C ASP A 621 10.35 -10.12 -11.84
N GLY A 622 9.29 -10.88 -12.18
CA GLY A 622 9.35 -12.02 -13.09
C GLY A 622 9.01 -13.37 -12.41
N PRO A 623 8.99 -14.48 -13.17
CA PRO A 623 8.55 -15.80 -12.68
C PRO A 623 9.62 -16.57 -11.87
N PHE A 624 10.87 -16.10 -11.85
CA PHE A 624 12.01 -16.77 -11.20
C PHE A 624 12.60 -15.98 -10.03
N ASP A 625 12.11 -14.75 -9.82
CA ASP A 625 12.45 -13.89 -8.71
C ASP A 625 11.27 -13.93 -7.72
N GLY A 626 11.56 -13.94 -6.42
CA GLY A 626 10.53 -13.99 -5.39
C GLY A 626 9.81 -12.64 -5.37
N ALA A 627 8.49 -12.63 -5.53
CA ALA A 627 7.70 -11.41 -5.49
C ALA A 627 8.01 -10.62 -4.21
N VAL A 628 8.51 -9.40 -4.34
CA VAL A 628 8.84 -8.55 -3.21
C VAL A 628 7.56 -7.90 -2.71
N SER A 629 7.21 -8.14 -1.45
CA SER A 629 6.06 -7.51 -0.81
C SER A 629 6.32 -6.00 -0.65
N LEU A 630 5.51 -5.19 -1.33
CA LEU A 630 5.52 -3.73 -1.26
C LEU A 630 4.78 -3.25 0.00
N GLY A 631 3.78 -4.02 0.45
CA GLY A 631 3.05 -3.78 1.68
C GLY A 631 1.88 -4.75 1.86
N HIS A 632 1.43 -4.90 3.10
CA HIS A 632 0.24 -5.71 3.45
C HIS A 632 -0.82 -4.84 4.12
N ALA A 633 -2.07 -5.28 4.12
CA ALA A 633 -3.12 -4.76 4.98
C ALA A 633 -4.08 -5.89 5.37
N GLU A 634 -4.68 -5.76 6.55
CA GLU A 634 -5.64 -6.75 7.05
C GLU A 634 -6.97 -6.06 7.39
N ILE A 635 -8.07 -6.63 6.90
CA ILE A 635 -9.41 -6.11 7.10
C ILE A 635 -10.20 -7.09 7.96
N ASN A 636 -10.53 -6.66 9.17
CA ASN A 636 -11.25 -7.48 10.14
C ASN A 636 -12.76 -7.15 10.13
N PHE A 637 -13.58 -8.06 9.59
CA PHE A 637 -15.03 -7.87 9.45
C PHE A 637 -15.80 -7.84 10.78
N LEU A 638 -15.17 -8.17 11.91
CA LEU A 638 -15.77 -8.10 13.24
C LEU A 638 -15.47 -6.78 13.97
N LYS A 639 -14.45 -6.04 13.52
CA LYS A 639 -14.04 -4.75 14.11
C LYS A 639 -14.53 -3.57 13.28
N THR A 640 -14.71 -3.77 11.97
CA THR A 640 -15.14 -2.73 11.04
C THR A 640 -16.61 -2.92 10.68
N ASN A 641 -17.37 -1.83 10.62
CA ASN A 641 -18.75 -1.89 10.14
C ASN A 641 -18.74 -2.11 8.62
N ILE A 642 -19.60 -3.01 8.13
CA ILE A 642 -19.71 -3.32 6.69
C ILE A 642 -20.06 -2.05 5.89
N SER A 643 -20.84 -1.12 6.45
CA SER A 643 -21.17 0.15 5.79
C SER A 643 -19.94 1.05 5.57
N ASP A 644 -18.93 0.97 6.43
CA ASP A 644 -17.71 1.77 6.32
C ASP A 644 -16.75 1.20 5.26
N LEU A 645 -16.99 -0.05 4.82
CA LEU A 645 -16.20 -0.74 3.80
C LEU A 645 -16.71 -0.55 2.37
N ALA A 646 -17.86 0.12 2.21
CA ALA A 646 -18.46 0.37 0.90
C ALA A 646 -17.54 1.21 -0.02
N ASP A 647 -16.73 2.09 0.56
CA ASP A 647 -15.71 2.88 -0.15
C ASP A 647 -14.62 3.34 0.86
N ILE A 648 -13.41 2.78 0.78
CA ILE A 648 -12.37 2.98 1.79
C ILE A 648 -10.95 3.05 1.22
N TRP A 649 -10.15 3.96 1.79
CA TRP A 649 -8.70 4.01 1.62
C TRP A 649 -8.00 3.29 2.78
N ILE A 650 -7.22 2.27 2.46
CA ILE A 650 -6.55 1.41 3.43
C ILE A 650 -5.04 1.64 3.37
N PRO A 651 -4.40 2.08 4.47
CA PRO A 651 -2.95 2.19 4.53
C PRO A 651 -2.31 0.82 4.56
N LEU A 652 -1.23 0.66 3.79
CA LEU A 652 -0.41 -0.54 3.80
C LEU A 652 0.63 -0.47 4.93
N GLU A 653 0.80 -1.58 5.61
CA GLU A 653 1.87 -1.83 6.56
C GLU A 653 3.06 -2.51 5.87
N GLY A 654 4.24 -2.38 6.47
CA GLY A 654 5.49 -2.90 5.91
C GLY A 654 6.55 -1.81 5.80
N LYS A 655 7.83 -2.21 5.77
CA LYS A 655 8.93 -1.23 5.78
C LYS A 655 8.92 -0.30 4.55
N LEU A 656 8.62 -0.87 3.37
CA LEU A 656 8.55 -0.13 2.12
C LEU A 656 7.28 0.74 2.08
N ALA A 657 6.12 0.13 2.34
CA ALA A 657 4.84 0.84 2.44
C ALA A 657 4.85 2.02 3.42
N LEU A 658 5.40 1.85 4.62
CA LEU A 658 5.47 2.93 5.63
C LEU A 658 6.40 4.08 5.19
N ALA A 659 7.48 3.77 4.47
CA ALA A 659 8.38 4.80 3.94
C ALA A 659 7.72 5.63 2.84
N CYS A 660 6.89 5.00 2.01
CA CYS A 660 6.19 5.63 0.90
C CYS A 660 4.77 6.11 1.26
N GLN A 661 4.28 5.82 2.46
CA GLN A 661 2.89 6.05 2.88
C GLN A 661 1.86 5.40 1.93
N SER A 662 2.18 4.20 1.44
CA SER A 662 1.40 3.51 0.43
C SER A 662 -0.03 3.19 0.92
N LYS A 663 -1.02 3.39 0.05
CA LYS A 663 -2.44 3.09 0.35
C LYS A 663 -3.11 2.41 -0.83
N LEU A 664 -4.20 1.69 -0.54
CA LEU A 664 -5.09 1.11 -1.54
C LEU A 664 -6.51 1.64 -1.37
N HIS A 665 -7.19 1.88 -2.48
CA HIS A 665 -8.60 2.25 -2.54
C HIS A 665 -9.45 1.04 -2.90
N LEU A 666 -10.31 0.60 -1.97
CA LEU A 666 -11.13 -0.59 -2.10
C LEU A 666 -12.61 -0.28 -1.85
N ARG A 667 -13.49 -1.06 -2.50
CA ARG A 667 -14.92 -1.17 -2.16
C ARG A 667 -15.24 -2.62 -1.84
N ILE A 668 -15.72 -2.90 -0.64
CA ILE A 668 -15.93 -4.28 -0.17
C ILE A 668 -17.38 -4.46 0.24
N PHE A 669 -18.00 -5.50 -0.32
CA PHE A 669 -19.37 -5.89 -0.05
C PHE A 669 -19.40 -7.33 0.49
N LEU A 670 -20.10 -7.55 1.59
CA LEU A 670 -20.30 -8.86 2.18
C LEU A 670 -21.80 -9.13 2.29
N ASP A 671 -22.31 -9.94 1.37
CA ASP A 671 -23.72 -10.29 1.27
C ASP A 671 -23.96 -11.74 1.68
N ASN A 672 -25.21 -12.07 1.99
CA ASN A 672 -25.60 -13.44 2.29
C ASN A 672 -26.79 -13.86 1.44
N THR A 673 -26.58 -14.82 0.56
CA THR A 673 -27.63 -15.30 -0.37
C THR A 673 -28.67 -16.20 0.30
N ARG A 674 -28.46 -16.64 1.56
CA ARG A 674 -29.36 -17.54 2.31
C ARG A 674 -30.36 -16.81 3.24
N GLY A 675 -30.28 -15.48 3.36
CA GLY A 675 -31.22 -14.67 4.17
C GLY A 675 -31.28 -15.05 5.65
N ASP A 676 -32.45 -14.91 6.30
CA ASP A 676 -32.64 -15.12 7.75
C ASP A 676 -32.43 -16.56 8.25
N ASN A 677 -32.28 -17.55 7.35
CA ASN A 677 -32.12 -18.97 7.72
C ASN A 677 -30.68 -19.36 8.11
N VAL A 678 -29.73 -18.42 8.03
CA VAL A 678 -28.28 -18.66 8.21
C VAL A 678 -27.94 -19.13 9.61
N VAL A 679 -28.51 -18.49 10.64
CA VAL A 679 -28.23 -18.83 12.04
C VAL A 679 -28.71 -20.26 12.35
N LYS A 680 -29.86 -20.68 11.81
CA LYS A 680 -30.39 -22.03 12.01
C LYS A 680 -29.52 -23.09 11.33
N HIS A 681 -29.07 -22.82 10.11
CA HIS A 681 -28.17 -23.74 9.39
C HIS A 681 -26.82 -23.88 10.08
N TYR A 682 -26.25 -22.76 10.52
CA TYR A 682 -24.98 -22.75 11.26
C TYR A 682 -25.09 -23.53 12.59
N ILE A 683 -26.16 -23.32 13.35
CA ILE A 683 -26.40 -24.07 14.59
C ILE A 683 -26.53 -25.56 14.31
N SER A 684 -27.29 -25.97 13.29
CA SER A 684 -27.43 -27.39 12.91
C SER A 684 -26.09 -28.03 12.51
N LYS A 685 -25.24 -27.31 11.77
CA LYS A 685 -23.87 -27.74 11.44
C LYS A 685 -23.01 -27.88 12.69
N MET A 686 -23.01 -26.86 13.56
CA MET A 686 -22.24 -26.88 14.80
C MET A 686 -22.74 -27.94 15.81
N GLU A 687 -24.04 -28.23 15.86
CA GLU A 687 -24.59 -29.31 16.67
C GLU A 687 -24.03 -30.67 16.25
N LYS A 688 -23.85 -30.88 14.94
CA LYS A 688 -23.22 -32.09 14.39
C LYS A 688 -21.72 -32.14 14.70
N GLU A 689 -21.01 -31.03 14.57
CA GLU A 689 -19.56 -30.97 14.80
C GLU A 689 -19.16 -31.01 16.29
N VAL A 690 -19.94 -30.39 17.17
CA VAL A 690 -19.70 -30.32 18.62
C VAL A 690 -20.30 -31.53 19.37
N GLY A 691 -21.19 -32.29 18.71
CA GLY A 691 -21.84 -33.48 19.29
C GLY A 691 -22.79 -33.16 20.46
N LYS A 692 -23.24 -31.91 20.57
CA LYS A 692 -24.13 -31.43 21.64
C LYS A 692 -25.11 -30.40 21.09
N LYS A 693 -26.37 -30.48 21.54
CA LYS A 693 -27.43 -29.52 21.18
C LYS A 693 -27.07 -28.11 21.66
N ILE A 694 -27.02 -27.14 20.74
CA ILE A 694 -26.70 -25.74 21.01
C ILE A 694 -28.02 -24.98 21.06
N ASN A 695 -28.46 -24.63 22.26
CA ASN A 695 -29.69 -23.85 22.41
C ASN A 695 -29.42 -22.38 22.07
N LEU A 696 -30.12 -21.86 21.06
CA LEU A 696 -30.09 -20.45 20.71
C LEU A 696 -30.48 -19.61 21.95
N ARG A 697 -29.61 -18.67 22.33
CA ARG A 697 -29.88 -17.75 23.45
C ARG A 697 -30.98 -16.75 23.06
N SER A 698 -31.64 -16.15 24.05
CA SER A 698 -32.69 -15.17 23.78
C SER A 698 -32.13 -13.98 22.97
N PRO A 699 -32.94 -13.37 22.08
CA PRO A 699 -32.49 -12.23 21.27
C PRO A 699 -31.92 -11.07 22.11
N GLN A 700 -32.49 -10.84 23.29
CA GLN A 700 -32.00 -9.83 24.23
C GLN A 700 -30.58 -10.14 24.75
N THR A 701 -30.33 -11.41 25.12
CA THR A 701 -28.99 -11.84 25.57
C THR A 701 -27.98 -11.73 24.44
N ASN A 702 -28.39 -12.10 23.23
CA ASN A 702 -27.54 -12.01 22.06
C ASN A 702 -27.18 -10.55 21.71
N SER A 703 -28.18 -9.67 21.72
CA SER A 703 -27.98 -8.23 21.52
C SER A 703 -27.07 -7.61 22.58
N ALA A 704 -27.19 -8.04 23.85
CA ALA A 704 -26.30 -7.59 24.91
C ALA A 704 -24.85 -8.04 24.69
N PHE A 705 -24.63 -9.27 24.23
CA PHE A 705 -23.31 -9.80 23.87
C PHE A 705 -22.70 -9.03 22.67
N GLN A 706 -23.48 -8.81 21.61
CA GLN A 706 -23.05 -8.04 20.45
C GLN A 706 -22.66 -6.62 20.83
N LYS A 707 -23.50 -5.92 21.60
CA LYS A 707 -23.20 -4.57 22.11
C LYS A 707 -21.99 -4.53 23.04
N LEU A 708 -21.79 -5.58 23.84
CA LEU A 708 -20.67 -5.65 24.78
C LEU A 708 -19.34 -5.60 24.02
N PHE A 709 -19.20 -6.39 22.96
CA PHE A 709 -17.95 -6.50 22.20
C PHE A 709 -17.90 -5.67 20.91
N GLY A 710 -19.00 -5.01 20.52
CA GLY A 710 -19.08 -4.23 19.28
C GLY A 710 -19.15 -5.11 18.04
N LEU A 711 -19.87 -6.23 18.12
CA LEU A 711 -19.91 -7.27 17.08
C LEU A 711 -21.06 -7.04 16.10
N PRO A 712 -20.91 -7.52 14.85
CA PRO A 712 -21.94 -7.40 13.84
C PRO A 712 -23.14 -8.33 14.16
N PRO A 713 -24.34 -8.06 13.60
CA PRO A 713 -25.59 -8.70 14.01
C PRO A 713 -25.64 -10.20 13.73
N GLU A 714 -24.76 -10.71 12.86
CA GLU A 714 -24.72 -12.11 12.47
C GLU A 714 -23.86 -12.95 13.43
N GLU A 715 -23.10 -12.29 14.31
CA GLU A 715 -22.38 -12.97 15.39
C GLU A 715 -23.32 -13.25 16.56
N PHE A 716 -23.35 -14.49 17.05
CA PHE A 716 -24.26 -14.88 18.12
C PHE A 716 -23.59 -15.69 19.22
N LEU A 717 -24.03 -15.48 20.45
CA LEU A 717 -23.48 -16.13 21.63
C LEU A 717 -23.82 -17.63 21.64
N ILE A 718 -22.79 -18.47 21.53
CA ILE A 718 -22.92 -19.92 21.67
C ILE A 718 -23.00 -20.28 23.15
N ASN A 719 -22.03 -19.81 23.95
CA ASN A 719 -22.03 -20.06 25.39
C ASN A 719 -21.19 -19.03 26.15
N ASP A 720 -21.40 -18.96 27.47
CA ASP A 720 -20.60 -18.15 28.36
C ASP A 720 -20.22 -18.91 29.64
N PHE A 721 -19.01 -18.69 30.11
CA PHE A 721 -18.44 -19.38 31.26
C PHE A 721 -17.90 -18.37 32.27
N THR A 722 -18.26 -18.53 33.53
CA THR A 722 -17.64 -17.76 34.62
C THR A 722 -16.26 -18.35 34.92
N CYS A 723 -15.23 -17.50 34.91
CA CYS A 723 -13.85 -17.90 35.13
C CYS A 723 -13.01 -16.78 35.75
N HIS A 724 -11.81 -17.13 36.22
CA HIS A 724 -10.79 -16.19 36.66
C HIS A 724 -9.69 -16.07 35.60
N LEU A 725 -9.39 -14.84 35.19
CA LEU A 725 -8.21 -14.53 34.41
C LEU A 725 -7.01 -14.35 35.36
N LYS A 726 -6.00 -15.22 35.22
CA LYS A 726 -4.81 -15.21 36.08
C LYS A 726 -3.85 -14.10 35.65
N ARG A 727 -3.82 -13.02 36.42
CA ARG A 727 -2.87 -11.89 36.31
C ARG A 727 -2.11 -11.72 37.64
N LYS A 728 -1.37 -10.61 37.81
CA LYS A 728 -0.77 -10.24 39.10
C LYS A 728 -1.82 -10.22 40.23
N MET A 729 -3.02 -9.73 39.92
CA MET A 729 -4.23 -9.94 40.72
C MET A 729 -5.25 -10.74 39.91
N PRO A 730 -5.77 -11.87 40.42
CA PRO A 730 -6.78 -12.65 39.71
C PRO A 730 -8.03 -11.81 39.47
N LEU A 731 -8.51 -11.80 38.22
CA LEU A 731 -9.68 -11.02 37.83
C LEU A 731 -10.85 -11.96 37.53
N GLN A 732 -11.90 -11.88 38.34
CA GLN A 732 -13.13 -12.64 38.11
C GLN A 732 -13.93 -12.01 36.98
N GLY A 733 -14.32 -12.85 36.02
CA GLY A 733 -15.08 -12.40 34.86
C GLY A 733 -15.82 -13.52 34.17
N ARG A 734 -16.27 -13.22 32.95
CA ARG A 734 -16.95 -14.16 32.07
C ARG A 734 -16.23 -14.25 30.72
N LEU A 735 -16.06 -15.48 30.28
CA LEU A 735 -15.56 -15.85 28.97
C LEU A 735 -16.75 -16.17 28.07
N PHE A 736 -16.94 -15.39 27.02
CA PHE A 736 -17.97 -15.52 26.02
C PHE A 736 -17.40 -16.23 24.80
N VAL A 737 -18.17 -17.16 24.25
CA VAL A 737 -17.74 -18.05 23.18
C VAL A 737 -18.76 -17.96 22.05
N SER A 738 -18.26 -17.70 20.86
CA SER A 738 -19.05 -17.44 19.66
C SER A 738 -18.45 -18.15 18.44
N ALA A 739 -19.12 -18.05 17.29
CA ALA A 739 -18.73 -18.68 16.04
C ALA A 739 -17.33 -18.30 15.54
N ARG A 740 -16.97 -17.01 15.63
CA ARG A 740 -15.69 -16.47 15.14
C ARG A 740 -14.76 -16.01 16.26
N ILE A 741 -15.29 -15.76 17.45
CA ILE A 741 -14.53 -15.16 18.54
C ILE A 741 -14.62 -15.92 19.86
N ILE A 742 -13.64 -15.64 20.72
CA ILE A 742 -13.70 -15.85 22.15
C ILE A 742 -13.34 -14.54 22.86
N GLY A 743 -14.24 -14.10 23.75
CA GLY A 743 -14.17 -12.79 24.41
C GLY A 743 -14.15 -12.91 25.92
N PHE A 744 -13.44 -12.04 26.61
CA PHE A 744 -13.44 -11.95 28.06
C PHE A 744 -13.94 -10.57 28.52
N ASN A 745 -14.81 -10.56 29.52
CA ASN A 745 -15.25 -9.34 30.18
C ASN A 745 -15.29 -9.52 31.69
N ALA A 746 -14.71 -8.56 32.41
CA ALA A 746 -14.73 -8.48 33.86
C ALA A 746 -14.95 -7.02 34.30
N ASN A 747 -15.71 -6.85 35.38
CA ASN A 747 -15.92 -5.55 36.02
C ASN A 747 -15.58 -5.67 37.49
N LEU A 748 -14.47 -5.05 37.90
CA LEU A 748 -14.01 -5.06 39.29
C LEU A 748 -13.81 -3.60 39.74
N PHE A 749 -14.55 -3.16 40.76
CA PHE A 749 -14.52 -1.79 41.29
C PHE A 749 -14.73 -0.69 40.24
N GLY A 750 -15.57 -0.94 39.23
CA GLY A 750 -15.83 0.01 38.13
C GLY A 750 -14.80 -0.03 37.00
N HIS A 751 -13.66 -0.72 37.19
CA HIS A 751 -12.70 -0.97 36.12
C HIS A 751 -13.16 -2.15 35.26
N LYS A 752 -13.53 -1.84 34.01
CA LYS A 752 -13.93 -2.83 33.01
C LYS A 752 -12.71 -3.31 32.22
N THR A 753 -12.42 -4.60 32.30
CA THR A 753 -11.44 -5.26 31.41
C THR A 753 -12.20 -6.04 30.36
N LYS A 754 -12.04 -5.66 29.09
CA LYS A 754 -12.73 -6.27 27.96
C LYS A 754 -11.76 -6.48 26.80
N PHE A 755 -11.73 -7.69 26.25
CA PHE A 755 -11.00 -8.01 25.02
C PHE A 755 -11.59 -9.27 24.37
N PHE A 756 -11.32 -9.47 23.08
CA PHE A 756 -11.62 -10.71 22.38
C PHE A 756 -10.51 -11.02 21.38
N PHE A 757 -10.41 -12.27 20.96
CA PHE A 757 -9.52 -12.70 19.88
C PHE A 757 -10.27 -13.67 18.96
N LEU A 758 -9.83 -13.74 17.70
CA LEU A 758 -10.40 -14.66 16.72
C LEU A 758 -9.92 -16.08 16.99
N TRP A 759 -10.73 -17.09 16.62
CA TRP A 759 -10.27 -18.48 16.69
C TRP A 759 -9.03 -18.72 15.82
N GLU A 760 -8.93 -18.03 14.68
CA GLU A 760 -7.82 -18.10 13.72
C GLU A 760 -6.50 -17.53 14.28
N ASP A 761 -6.59 -16.60 15.22
CA ASP A 761 -5.43 -15.98 15.90
C ASP A 761 -4.79 -16.92 16.93
N ILE A 762 -5.49 -17.97 17.34
CA ILE A 762 -5.04 -18.91 18.36
C ILE A 762 -4.13 -19.95 17.71
N GLU A 763 -2.88 -20.00 18.17
CA GLU A 763 -1.92 -21.00 17.75
C GLU A 763 -2.11 -22.32 18.48
N ASP A 764 -2.38 -22.25 19.79
CA ASP A 764 -2.48 -23.44 20.65
C ASP A 764 -3.35 -23.20 21.89
N ILE A 765 -4.04 -24.26 22.34
CA ILE A 765 -4.83 -24.29 23.57
C ILE A 765 -4.37 -25.48 24.42
N GLN A 766 -3.72 -25.21 25.55
CA GLN A 766 -3.24 -26.23 26.49
C GLN A 766 -4.11 -26.29 27.73
N VAL A 767 -4.36 -27.49 28.22
CA VAL A 767 -5.03 -27.72 29.51
C VAL A 767 -3.99 -28.21 30.52
N ILE A 768 -3.64 -27.37 31.49
CA ILE A 768 -2.75 -27.75 32.57
C ILE A 768 -3.57 -28.47 33.66
N PRO A 769 -3.17 -29.69 34.09
CA PRO A 769 -3.84 -30.42 35.15
C PRO A 769 -3.93 -29.64 36.47
N PRO A 770 -4.93 -29.92 37.32
CA PRO A 770 -5.07 -29.27 38.61
C PRO A 770 -3.83 -29.52 39.48
N THR A 771 -3.27 -28.45 40.04
CA THR A 771 -2.16 -28.47 40.99
C THR A 771 -2.60 -27.84 42.31
N PHE A 772 -1.86 -28.05 43.40
CA PHE A 772 -2.15 -27.37 44.68
C PHE A 772 -2.13 -25.84 44.53
N ALA A 773 -1.28 -25.31 43.64
CA ALA A 773 -1.22 -23.88 43.31
C ALA A 773 -2.41 -23.37 42.46
N SER A 774 -3.25 -24.26 41.93
CA SER A 774 -4.47 -23.93 41.17
C SER A 774 -5.76 -24.25 41.91
N MET A 775 -5.68 -24.53 43.23
CA MET A 775 -6.82 -24.83 44.10
C MET A 775 -7.70 -25.95 43.53
N GLY A 776 -7.09 -27.00 42.96
CA GLY A 776 -7.79 -28.16 42.43
C GLY A 776 -8.56 -27.93 41.11
N SER A 777 -8.45 -26.75 40.49
CA SER A 777 -9.05 -26.47 39.18
C SER A 777 -8.02 -26.55 38.05
N PRO A 778 -8.34 -27.15 36.89
CA PRO A 778 -7.45 -27.14 35.74
C PRO A 778 -7.36 -25.72 35.14
N ILE A 779 -6.23 -25.41 34.50
CA ILE A 779 -5.96 -24.11 33.88
C ILE A 779 -5.98 -24.24 32.37
N LEU A 780 -6.81 -23.45 31.71
CA LEU A 780 -6.83 -23.32 30.26
C LEU A 780 -5.84 -22.22 29.84
N VAL A 781 -4.83 -22.59 29.07
CA VAL A 781 -3.83 -21.68 28.54
C VAL A 781 -4.06 -21.50 27.05
N ILE A 782 -4.33 -20.27 26.63
CA ILE A 782 -4.50 -19.91 25.22
C ILE A 782 -3.28 -19.12 24.78
N THR A 783 -2.62 -19.60 23.73
CA THR A 783 -1.45 -18.95 23.12
C THR A 783 -1.84 -18.38 21.75
N LEU A 784 -1.65 -17.08 21.58
CA LEU A 784 -1.91 -16.40 20.31
C LEU A 784 -0.68 -16.45 19.40
N ARG A 785 -0.89 -16.47 18.08
CA ARG A 785 0.17 -16.33 17.08
C ARG A 785 0.94 -15.02 17.27
N GLN A 786 2.20 -15.00 16.83
CA GLN A 786 3.08 -13.83 16.98
C GLN A 786 2.46 -12.59 16.33
N GLY A 787 2.46 -11.46 17.05
CA GLY A 787 1.90 -10.19 16.57
C GLY A 787 0.38 -10.05 16.66
N ARG A 788 -0.36 -11.10 17.06
CA ARG A 788 -1.83 -11.07 17.21
C ARG A 788 -2.27 -10.68 18.63
N GLY A 789 -3.49 -10.16 18.74
CA GLY A 789 -4.12 -9.82 20.04
C GLY A 789 -3.46 -8.66 20.80
N LEU A 790 -2.88 -7.68 20.08
CA LEU A 790 -2.22 -6.50 20.68
C LEU A 790 -3.16 -5.68 21.57
N ASP A 791 -4.44 -5.58 21.19
CA ASP A 791 -5.53 -5.00 21.96
C ASP A 791 -5.82 -5.76 23.26
N ALA A 792 -5.62 -7.08 23.25
CA ALA A 792 -5.77 -7.96 24.41
C ALA A 792 -4.50 -8.05 25.28
N ARG A 793 -3.41 -7.36 24.93
CA ARG A 793 -2.10 -7.45 25.63
C ARG A 793 -2.19 -7.24 27.13
N GLN A 794 -3.07 -6.35 27.58
CA GLN A 794 -3.25 -6.07 29.01
C GLN A 794 -3.80 -7.27 29.80
N GLY A 795 -4.51 -8.20 29.13
CA GLY A 795 -5.05 -9.43 29.70
C GLY A 795 -4.06 -10.59 29.75
N ALA A 796 -2.96 -10.53 28.98
CA ALA A 796 -1.97 -11.61 28.91
C ALA A 796 -1.16 -11.72 30.21
N LYS A 797 -0.85 -12.95 30.61
CA LYS A 797 -0.08 -13.23 31.83
C LYS A 797 1.43 -13.21 31.57
N THR A 798 1.86 -13.78 30.44
CA THR A 798 3.25 -13.86 30.03
C THR A 798 3.37 -13.59 28.53
N GLN A 799 4.55 -13.10 28.15
CA GLN A 799 5.01 -13.08 26.77
C GLN A 799 6.12 -14.13 26.67
N ASP A 800 6.08 -14.99 25.65
CA ASP A 800 7.18 -15.95 25.45
C ASP A 800 8.41 -15.29 24.79
N GLU A 801 9.49 -16.05 24.65
CA GLU A 801 10.75 -15.58 24.07
C GLU A 801 10.59 -15.11 22.61
N GLN A 802 9.55 -15.59 21.91
CA GLN A 802 9.18 -15.22 20.55
C GLN A 802 8.23 -14.03 20.49
N GLY A 803 7.76 -13.50 21.63
CA GLY A 803 6.89 -12.34 21.69
C GLY A 803 5.38 -12.65 21.66
N ARG A 804 4.95 -13.92 21.73
CA ARG A 804 3.54 -14.36 21.72
C ARG A 804 2.86 -14.15 23.07
N LEU A 805 1.56 -13.86 23.03
CA LEU A 805 0.75 -13.60 24.21
C LEU A 805 0.10 -14.88 24.75
N LYS A 806 0.23 -15.12 26.07
CA LYS A 806 -0.38 -16.27 26.76
C LYS A 806 -1.42 -15.83 27.78
N PHE A 807 -2.63 -16.37 27.65
CA PHE A 807 -3.78 -16.09 28.54
C PHE A 807 -4.08 -17.32 29.38
N HIS A 808 -4.22 -17.14 30.69
CA HIS A 808 -4.44 -18.23 31.64
C HIS A 808 -5.81 -18.06 32.30
N PHE A 809 -6.74 -18.96 32.01
CA PHE A 809 -8.07 -18.99 32.60
C PHE A 809 -8.20 -20.16 33.59
N GLN A 810 -8.72 -19.90 34.78
CA GLN A 810 -8.88 -20.92 35.85
C GLN A 810 -10.24 -20.81 36.55
N SER A 811 -10.57 -21.80 37.38
CA SER A 811 -11.78 -21.84 38.22
C SER A 811 -13.10 -21.72 37.43
N PHE A 812 -13.26 -22.53 36.40
CA PHE A 812 -14.52 -22.61 35.66
C PHE A 812 -15.60 -23.30 36.49
N VAL A 813 -16.76 -22.67 36.64
CA VAL A 813 -17.94 -23.25 37.33
C VAL A 813 -18.34 -24.60 36.73
N SER A 814 -18.08 -24.82 35.43
CA SER A 814 -18.28 -26.10 34.74
C SER A 814 -17.08 -26.44 33.85
N SER A 815 -15.93 -26.70 34.49
CA SER A 815 -14.64 -26.86 33.80
C SER A 815 -14.63 -27.87 32.66
N ASN A 816 -15.19 -29.06 32.86
CA ASN A 816 -15.22 -30.11 31.82
C ASN A 816 -16.06 -29.69 30.60
N VAL A 817 -17.15 -28.94 30.83
CA VAL A 817 -18.01 -28.45 29.74
C VAL A 817 -17.32 -27.32 28.99
N ALA A 818 -16.71 -26.37 29.72
CA ALA A 818 -15.99 -25.25 29.14
C ALA A 818 -14.82 -25.71 28.26
N GLN A 819 -14.00 -26.62 28.77
CA GLN A 819 -12.85 -27.15 28.04
C GLN A 819 -13.26 -27.88 26.77
N ARG A 820 -14.27 -28.79 26.84
CA ARG A 820 -14.76 -29.50 25.66
C ARG A 820 -15.33 -28.56 24.61
N THR A 821 -16.14 -27.57 25.01
CA THR A 821 -16.73 -26.61 24.08
C THR A 821 -15.66 -25.73 23.41
N ILE A 822 -14.73 -25.18 24.19
CA ILE A 822 -13.67 -24.30 23.65
C ILE A 822 -12.73 -25.08 22.74
N MET A 823 -12.31 -26.30 23.14
CA MET A 823 -11.46 -27.13 22.29
C MET A 823 -12.17 -27.58 21.01
N ALA A 824 -13.45 -27.96 21.08
CA ALA A 824 -14.21 -28.34 19.88
C ALA A 824 -14.33 -27.19 18.88
N LEU A 825 -14.65 -25.98 19.34
CA LEU A 825 -14.77 -24.81 18.47
C LEU A 825 -13.43 -24.39 17.87
N TRP A 826 -12.36 -24.41 18.65
CA TRP A 826 -11.02 -24.15 18.14
C TRP A 826 -10.60 -25.21 17.11
N LYS A 827 -10.80 -26.51 17.40
CA LYS A 827 -10.53 -27.60 16.44
C LYS A 827 -11.34 -27.44 15.14
N ALA A 828 -12.60 -27.03 15.23
CA ALA A 828 -13.48 -26.86 14.06
C ALA A 828 -13.07 -25.68 13.16
N ARG A 829 -12.65 -24.55 13.74
CA ARG A 829 -12.40 -23.30 13.01
C ARG A 829 -10.94 -23.00 12.70
N ALA A 830 -10.01 -23.35 13.60
CA ALA A 830 -8.62 -22.91 13.52
C ALA A 830 -7.67 -23.95 12.88
N LEU A 831 -8.04 -25.24 12.91
CA LEU A 831 -7.23 -26.30 12.33
C LEU A 831 -7.54 -26.51 10.85
N SER A 832 -6.49 -26.68 10.04
CA SER A 832 -6.65 -27.03 8.64
C SER A 832 -7.24 -28.44 8.48
N PRO A 833 -7.87 -28.78 7.34
CA PRO A 833 -8.36 -30.14 7.08
C PRO A 833 -7.30 -31.22 7.32
N GLU A 834 -6.03 -30.94 7.00
CA GLU A 834 -4.90 -31.85 7.21
C GLU A 834 -4.55 -32.04 8.69
N GLN A 835 -4.61 -30.97 9.50
CA GLN A 835 -4.37 -31.03 10.94
C GLN A 835 -5.52 -31.74 11.69
N LYS A 836 -6.75 -31.62 11.18
CA LYS A 836 -7.92 -32.32 11.73
C LYS A 836 -7.79 -33.85 11.57
N VAL A 837 -7.22 -34.32 10.47
CA VAL A 837 -7.01 -35.75 10.21
C VAL A 837 -5.95 -36.32 11.17
N GLN A 838 -4.80 -35.63 11.34
CA GLN A 838 -3.72 -36.07 12.23
C GLN A 838 -4.16 -36.19 13.71
N LEU A 839 -4.98 -35.26 14.19
CA LEU A 839 -5.47 -35.28 15.58
C LEU A 839 -6.57 -36.33 15.82
N VAL A 840 -7.36 -36.68 14.80
CA VAL A 840 -8.34 -37.78 14.88
C VAL A 840 -7.62 -39.13 14.94
N GLU A 841 -6.45 -39.25 14.31
CA GLU A 841 -5.57 -40.42 14.43
C GLU A 841 -4.96 -40.52 15.85
N GLU A 842 -4.46 -39.42 16.44
CA GLU A 842 -3.94 -39.39 17.83
C GLU A 842 -5.00 -39.65 18.92
N ASP A 843 -6.22 -39.09 18.79
CA ASP A 843 -7.31 -39.30 19.77
C ASP A 843 -7.84 -40.76 19.75
N SER A 844 -7.54 -41.55 18.70
CA SER A 844 -7.95 -42.95 18.58
C SER A 844 -7.03 -43.93 19.34
N GLU A 845 -5.77 -43.54 19.61
CA GLU A 845 -4.78 -44.38 20.29
C GLU A 845 -4.87 -44.33 21.82
N THR A 846 -5.64 -43.39 22.40
CA THR A 846 -5.70 -43.15 23.86
C THR A 846 -6.69 -44.04 24.65
N LYS A 847 -7.05 -45.22 24.13
CA LYS A 847 -7.86 -46.22 24.88
C LYS A 847 -7.26 -47.64 24.87
N SER A 848 -6.28 -47.90 25.73
CA SER A 848 -6.16 -49.12 26.57
C SER A 848 -4.96 -49.04 27.55
N PRO A 849 -4.94 -49.81 28.67
CA PRO A 849 -4.22 -49.42 29.88
C PRO A 849 -2.93 -50.22 30.21
N SER A 850 -2.05 -49.55 30.98
CA SER A 850 -1.10 -50.03 32.02
C SER A 850 0.00 -51.05 31.69
N SER A 851 1.25 -50.68 31.99
CA SER A 851 2.06 -51.36 33.04
C SER A 851 3.23 -50.48 33.50
N GLU A 852 3.49 -50.54 34.80
CA GLU A 852 4.46 -49.82 35.61
C GLU A 852 5.92 -50.29 35.37
N GLU A 853 6.92 -49.44 35.66
CA GLU A 853 7.88 -49.62 36.76
C GLU A 853 9.05 -48.60 36.71
N SER A 854 9.33 -47.99 37.88
CA SER A 854 10.65 -47.72 38.51
C SER A 854 11.78 -47.05 37.69
N GLY A 855 12.55 -46.03 38.11
CA GLY A 855 12.77 -45.35 39.40
C GLY A 855 14.20 -44.75 39.43
N SER A 856 14.39 -43.57 40.05
CA SER A 856 15.66 -42.97 40.61
C SER A 856 16.87 -42.70 39.66
N PHE A 857 17.88 -41.85 39.89
CA PHE A 857 18.16 -40.56 40.58
C PHE A 857 19.64 -40.19 40.20
N ILE A 858 19.96 -38.89 40.01
CA ILE A 858 21.30 -38.21 40.01
C ILE A 858 22.40 -38.58 38.97
N GLY A 859 23.04 -37.54 38.42
CA GLY A 859 24.49 -37.53 38.15
C GLY A 859 24.96 -36.64 36.99
N LEU A 860 25.76 -35.60 37.27
CA LEU A 860 26.49 -34.78 36.30
C LEU A 860 27.64 -35.57 35.61
N ASP A 861 27.87 -35.20 34.35
CA ASP A 861 29.09 -35.23 33.52
C ASP A 861 29.97 -36.50 33.47
N ASP A 862 29.95 -37.16 32.31
CA ASP A 862 31.09 -37.30 31.37
C ASP A 862 30.68 -38.30 30.27
N VAL A 863 30.27 -37.81 29.09
CA VAL A 863 29.99 -38.69 27.93
C VAL A 863 31.05 -38.52 26.86
N SER A 864 31.91 -39.53 26.79
CA SER A 864 32.80 -39.78 25.67
C SER A 864 32.02 -40.49 24.55
N MET A 865 31.89 -39.84 23.39
CA MET A 865 31.14 -40.31 22.21
C MET A 865 31.47 -41.76 21.81
N SER A 866 30.52 -42.56 21.33
CA SER A 866 30.86 -43.77 20.56
C SER A 866 29.80 -44.07 19.51
N GLU A 867 30.32 -44.52 18.36
CA GLU A 867 29.69 -45.30 17.28
C GLU A 867 29.13 -44.58 16.04
N VAL A 868 29.75 -44.94 14.90
CA VAL A 868 29.31 -44.75 13.50
C VAL A 868 27.88 -45.28 13.26
N SER A 869 27.39 -46.17 14.14
CA SER A 869 26.04 -46.75 14.11
C SER A 869 24.94 -45.68 14.07
N PHE A 870 25.11 -44.56 14.77
CA PHE A 870 24.05 -43.55 14.90
C PHE A 870 23.82 -42.72 13.63
N LEU A 871 24.87 -42.43 12.85
CA LEU A 871 24.72 -41.75 11.56
C LEU A 871 24.14 -42.69 10.50
N MET A 872 24.32 -44.00 10.66
CA MET A 872 23.62 -45.01 9.87
C MET A 872 22.15 -45.16 10.30
N GLU A 873 21.80 -44.92 11.58
CA GLU A 873 20.40 -44.86 12.04
C GLU A 873 19.60 -43.75 11.33
N LEU A 874 20.24 -42.66 10.93
CA LEU A 874 19.62 -41.60 10.10
C LEU A 874 19.10 -42.14 8.76
N PHE A 875 19.70 -43.19 8.21
CA PHE A 875 19.27 -43.82 6.95
C PHE A 875 18.70 -45.22 7.17
N GLY A 876 18.48 -45.60 8.42
CA GLY A 876 18.01 -46.92 8.82
C GLY A 876 16.51 -47.11 8.62
N GLY A 877 15.75 -46.05 8.36
CA GLY A 877 14.28 -46.10 8.39
C GLY A 877 13.74 -46.35 9.79
N GLY A 878 14.41 -45.82 10.82
CA GLY A 878 13.94 -45.86 12.21
C GLY A 878 13.25 -44.56 12.63
N GLU A 879 12.85 -44.48 13.90
CA GLU A 879 12.18 -43.29 14.44
C GLU A 879 13.07 -42.02 14.41
N LEU A 880 14.41 -42.20 14.44
CA LEU A 880 15.37 -41.12 14.26
C LEU A 880 15.35 -40.53 12.84
N ASP A 881 15.38 -41.39 11.81
CA ASP A 881 15.27 -41.02 10.38
C ASP A 881 14.00 -40.17 10.16
N ARG A 882 12.85 -40.69 10.62
CA ARG A 882 11.55 -40.00 10.52
C ARG A 882 11.53 -38.66 11.24
N ARG A 883 12.02 -38.59 12.48
CA ARG A 883 12.03 -37.37 13.30
C ARG A 883 12.95 -36.30 12.73
N VAL A 884 14.14 -36.66 12.26
CA VAL A 884 15.08 -35.72 11.65
C VAL A 884 14.52 -35.20 10.33
N MET A 885 13.92 -36.07 9.51
CA MET A 885 13.27 -35.65 8.26
C MET A 885 12.07 -34.74 8.50
N GLN A 886 11.25 -35.02 9.51
CA GLN A 886 10.13 -34.14 9.88
C GLN A 886 10.59 -32.79 10.46
N LYS A 887 11.60 -32.77 11.33
CA LYS A 887 12.17 -31.53 11.92
C LYS A 887 12.95 -30.68 10.92
N SER A 888 13.51 -31.30 9.87
CA SER A 888 14.09 -30.59 8.72
C SER A 888 13.04 -30.11 7.70
N GLY A 889 11.75 -30.28 8.01
CA GLY A 889 10.59 -29.83 7.24
C GLY A 889 10.33 -30.62 5.96
N CYS A 890 10.64 -31.91 5.99
CA CYS A 890 10.17 -32.90 5.01
C CYS A 890 8.86 -33.49 5.54
N CYS A 891 7.74 -33.02 5.02
CA CYS A 891 6.41 -33.53 5.33
C CYS A 891 6.12 -34.81 4.53
N ASN A 892 5.23 -35.67 5.05
CA ASN A 892 4.82 -36.92 4.42
C ASN A 892 6.01 -37.81 4.02
N TYR A 893 7.05 -37.84 4.85
CA TYR A 893 8.22 -38.69 4.66
C TYR A 893 7.82 -40.16 4.73
N SER A 894 8.02 -40.88 3.64
CA SER A 894 7.83 -42.32 3.53
C SER A 894 8.99 -42.96 2.77
N TYR A 895 9.24 -44.23 3.04
CA TYR A 895 10.35 -44.98 2.44
C TYR A 895 9.95 -46.44 2.28
N THR A 896 10.58 -47.12 1.32
CA THR A 896 10.50 -48.58 1.21
C THR A 896 11.55 -49.22 2.12
N PRO A 897 11.34 -50.47 2.57
CA PRO A 897 12.40 -51.24 3.20
C PRO A 897 13.63 -51.35 2.29
N TRP A 898 14.82 -51.49 2.88
CA TRP A 898 16.04 -51.76 2.14
C TRP A 898 15.95 -53.14 1.44
N VAL A 899 16.10 -53.16 0.12
CA VAL A 899 16.12 -54.38 -0.70
C VAL A 899 17.55 -54.63 -1.16
N SER A 900 18.03 -55.87 -1.02
CA SER A 900 19.36 -56.26 -1.48
C SER A 900 19.34 -56.42 -3.00
N GLU A 901 20.15 -55.65 -3.72
CA GLU A 901 20.28 -55.74 -5.18
C GLU A 901 21.40 -56.73 -5.58
N ASN A 902 22.49 -56.79 -4.79
CA ASN A 902 23.62 -57.72 -4.88
C ASN A 902 24.23 -57.97 -3.48
N SER A 903 25.28 -58.80 -3.34
CA SER A 903 25.79 -59.31 -2.03
C SER A 903 26.19 -58.27 -0.99
N ASP A 904 26.43 -57.00 -1.38
CA ASP A 904 26.81 -55.91 -0.47
C ASP A 904 26.19 -54.53 -0.82
N VAL A 905 25.13 -54.52 -1.64
CA VAL A 905 24.46 -53.29 -2.10
C VAL A 905 22.96 -53.36 -1.80
N TYR A 906 22.47 -52.33 -1.11
CA TYR A 906 21.06 -52.21 -0.74
C TYR A 906 20.46 -50.94 -1.34
N GLU A 907 19.23 -51.04 -1.82
CA GLU A 907 18.48 -49.93 -2.41
C GLU A 907 17.16 -49.70 -1.64
N ARG A 908 16.74 -48.44 -1.52
CA ARG A 908 15.39 -48.06 -1.09
C ARG A 908 14.89 -46.83 -1.86
N ALA A 909 13.58 -46.76 -2.06
CA ALA A 909 12.91 -45.56 -2.54
C ALA A 909 12.42 -44.72 -1.35
N VAL A 910 12.52 -43.40 -1.49
CA VAL A 910 12.16 -42.42 -0.48
C VAL A 910 11.27 -41.34 -1.13
N TYR A 911 10.22 -40.95 -0.42
CA TYR A 911 9.30 -39.92 -0.85
C TYR A 911 9.06 -38.91 0.26
N TYR A 912 9.07 -37.61 -0.07
CA TYR A 912 8.69 -36.55 0.86
C TYR A 912 8.29 -35.27 0.13
N LYS A 913 7.59 -34.38 0.83
CA LYS A 913 7.23 -33.04 0.35
C LYS A 913 7.89 -31.97 1.20
N PHE A 914 8.36 -30.88 0.59
CA PHE A 914 8.84 -29.74 1.36
C PHE A 914 7.67 -28.94 1.94
N GLU A 915 7.81 -28.58 3.21
CA GLU A 915 6.90 -27.67 3.89
C GLU A 915 6.94 -26.28 3.22
N LYS A 916 5.78 -25.62 3.08
CA LYS A 916 5.63 -24.33 2.36
C LYS A 916 6.52 -23.21 2.93
N ARG A 917 6.95 -23.33 4.19
CA ARG A 917 7.88 -22.39 4.85
C ARG A 917 9.34 -22.52 4.38
N ILE A 918 9.69 -23.63 3.72
CA ILE A 918 11.06 -23.95 3.28
C ILE A 918 11.22 -23.74 1.77
N SER A 919 10.15 -23.90 0.99
CA SER A 919 10.13 -23.65 -0.44
C SER A 919 8.87 -22.88 -0.83
N ASN A 920 9.03 -21.84 -1.64
CA ASN A 920 7.93 -21.06 -2.21
C ASN A 920 7.01 -21.89 -3.13
N TYR A 921 7.46 -23.09 -3.51
CA TYR A 921 6.70 -24.06 -4.30
C TYR A 921 6.39 -25.30 -3.44
N LYS A 922 5.22 -25.93 -3.67
CA LYS A 922 4.92 -27.27 -3.15
C LYS A 922 5.76 -28.29 -3.92
N VAL A 923 7.00 -28.47 -3.48
CA VAL A 923 7.96 -29.39 -4.11
C VAL A 923 7.76 -30.79 -3.55
N GLU A 924 7.52 -31.74 -4.43
CA GLU A 924 7.53 -33.17 -4.08
C GLU A 924 8.85 -33.77 -4.55
N VAL A 925 9.48 -34.58 -3.70
CA VAL A 925 10.74 -35.23 -3.99
C VAL A 925 10.53 -36.73 -3.98
N THR A 926 10.88 -37.36 -5.09
CA THR A 926 11.06 -38.81 -5.17
C THR A 926 12.54 -39.06 -5.26
N SER A 927 13.07 -39.89 -4.37
CA SER A 927 14.50 -40.14 -4.24
C SER A 927 14.78 -41.64 -4.21
N THR A 928 15.84 -42.05 -4.89
CA THR A 928 16.37 -43.43 -4.80
C THR A 928 17.67 -43.39 -4.00
N GLN A 929 17.72 -44.13 -2.91
CA GLN A 929 18.88 -44.24 -2.04
C GLN A 929 19.51 -45.63 -2.18
N GLN A 930 20.80 -45.67 -2.47
CA GLN A 930 21.60 -46.88 -2.55
C GLN A 930 22.73 -46.79 -1.53
N ARG A 931 22.89 -47.82 -0.69
CA ARG A 931 24.01 -47.93 0.24
C ARG A 931 24.86 -49.14 -0.10
N SER A 932 26.17 -48.96 -0.05
CA SER A 932 27.16 -50.00 -0.28
C SER A 932 28.32 -49.86 0.69
N ARG A 933 29.02 -50.96 0.95
CA ARG A 933 30.19 -50.98 1.81
C ARG A 933 31.44 -50.98 0.94
N LEU A 934 32.25 -49.92 1.04
CA LEU A 934 33.45 -49.75 0.21
C LEU A 934 34.66 -50.46 0.82
N ASP A 935 34.76 -50.48 2.17
CA ASP A 935 35.79 -51.15 2.98
C ASP A 935 35.19 -51.53 4.36
N GLU A 936 35.89 -52.32 5.19
CA GLU A 936 35.41 -52.70 6.54
C GLU A 936 35.04 -51.50 7.44
N LYS A 937 35.53 -50.30 7.12
CA LYS A 937 35.38 -49.05 7.90
C LYS A 937 34.74 -47.88 7.14
N CYS A 938 34.29 -48.09 5.90
CA CYS A 938 33.76 -47.02 5.05
C CYS A 938 32.38 -47.40 4.47
N TRP A 939 31.39 -46.56 4.72
CA TRP A 939 30.06 -46.66 4.13
C TRP A 939 29.87 -45.60 3.06
N LEU A 940 29.31 -46.02 1.93
CA LEU A 940 28.90 -45.14 0.84
C LEU A 940 27.38 -45.16 0.73
N LEU A 941 26.77 -43.98 0.75
CA LEU A 941 25.35 -43.80 0.48
C LEU A 941 25.21 -42.82 -0.69
N GLU A 942 24.59 -43.30 -1.76
CA GLU A 942 24.27 -42.52 -2.95
C GLU A 942 22.78 -42.29 -3.01
N GLU A 943 22.39 -41.06 -3.36
CA GLU A 943 21.01 -40.63 -3.40
C GLU A 943 20.77 -39.87 -4.70
N VAL A 944 19.78 -40.32 -5.47
CA VAL A 944 19.34 -39.67 -6.71
C VAL A 944 17.95 -39.08 -6.49
N MET A 945 17.87 -37.75 -6.44
CA MET A 945 16.64 -37.02 -6.18
C MET A 945 16.05 -36.44 -7.47
N ASN A 946 14.73 -36.64 -7.63
CA ASN A 946 13.93 -36.04 -8.67
C ASN A 946 12.91 -35.08 -8.04
N PHE A 947 12.81 -33.88 -8.60
CA PHE A 947 11.97 -32.81 -8.07
C PHE A 947 10.71 -32.62 -8.94
N HIS A 948 9.55 -32.69 -8.31
CA HIS A 948 8.25 -32.50 -8.95
C HIS A 948 7.58 -31.24 -8.43
N GLY A 949 6.79 -30.57 -9.29
CA GLY A 949 6.05 -29.37 -8.92
C GLY A 949 6.89 -28.08 -8.82
N VAL A 950 8.10 -28.08 -9.40
CA VAL A 950 9.02 -26.93 -9.43
C VAL A 950 9.38 -26.59 -10.89
N PRO A 951 9.48 -25.30 -11.26
CA PRO A 951 9.92 -24.93 -12.60
C PRO A 951 11.29 -25.55 -12.94
N LEU A 952 11.37 -26.23 -14.08
CA LEU A 952 12.56 -26.94 -14.56
C LEU A 952 12.99 -28.15 -13.70
N GLY A 953 12.14 -28.66 -12.80
CA GLY A 953 12.45 -29.84 -11.97
C GLY A 953 12.68 -31.13 -12.78
N ASP A 954 12.12 -31.22 -13.98
CA ASP A 954 12.29 -32.33 -14.94
C ASP A 954 13.50 -32.16 -15.87
N TYR A 955 14.29 -31.09 -15.70
CA TYR A 955 15.47 -30.79 -16.55
C TYR A 955 16.75 -31.35 -15.96
N PHE A 956 16.76 -31.74 -14.69
CA PHE A 956 17.96 -32.23 -14.01
C PHE A 956 17.60 -33.23 -12.91
N ASN A 957 18.53 -34.15 -12.66
CA ASN A 957 18.52 -35.02 -11.49
C ASN A 957 19.63 -34.55 -10.55
N LEU A 958 19.38 -34.62 -9.24
CA LEU A 958 20.38 -34.30 -8.24
C LEU A 958 20.96 -35.58 -7.65
N HIS A 959 22.27 -35.71 -7.73
CA HIS A 959 23.03 -36.79 -7.12
C HIS A 959 23.66 -36.29 -5.84
N VAL A 960 23.45 -36.97 -4.72
CA VAL A 960 24.09 -36.72 -3.43
C VAL A 960 24.79 -37.99 -3.00
N ARG A 961 26.06 -37.89 -2.63
CA ARG A 961 26.88 -39.01 -2.19
C ARG A 961 27.48 -38.68 -0.83
N HIS A 962 27.14 -39.49 0.17
CA HIS A 962 27.68 -39.46 1.51
C HIS A 962 28.71 -40.58 1.67
N GLN A 963 29.95 -40.19 1.92
CA GLN A 963 31.01 -41.11 2.33
C GLN A 963 31.23 -40.95 3.82
N ILE A 964 31.11 -42.05 4.56
CA ILE A 964 31.17 -42.08 6.02
C ILE A 964 32.33 -42.99 6.41
N ASP A 965 33.44 -42.38 6.83
CA ASP A 965 34.66 -43.06 7.25
C ASP A 965 34.72 -43.15 8.79
N ASP A 966 34.98 -44.35 9.30
CA ASP A 966 35.28 -44.58 10.72
C ASP A 966 36.73 -44.18 11.04
N LEU A 967 36.92 -43.25 12.00
CA LEU A 967 38.26 -42.77 12.40
C LEU A 967 38.98 -43.72 13.38
N GLY A 968 38.37 -44.86 13.71
CA GLY A 968 39.01 -45.96 14.46
C GLY A 968 39.07 -45.74 15.98
N PRO A 969 39.55 -46.74 16.73
CA PRO A 969 39.28 -46.89 18.17
C PRO A 969 39.90 -45.81 19.09
N LYS A 970 40.78 -44.94 18.57
CA LYS A 970 41.42 -43.86 19.34
C LYS A 970 40.75 -42.49 19.14
N ALA A 971 39.91 -42.32 18.12
CA ALA A 971 39.16 -41.10 17.86
C ALA A 971 37.68 -41.47 17.84
N LYS A 972 36.96 -41.03 18.87
CA LYS A 972 35.52 -41.25 19.04
C LYS A 972 34.71 -40.35 18.09
N GLY A 973 34.82 -40.58 16.78
CA GLY A 973 34.13 -39.78 15.77
C GLY A 973 34.18 -40.41 14.37
N CYS A 974 33.22 -40.03 13.54
CA CYS A 974 33.18 -40.40 12.12
C CYS A 974 33.46 -39.18 11.26
N LYS A 975 34.15 -39.38 10.14
CA LYS A 975 34.32 -38.34 9.12
C LYS A 975 33.25 -38.54 8.05
N VAL A 976 32.38 -37.54 7.90
CA VAL A 976 31.36 -37.52 6.84
C VAL A 976 31.80 -36.56 5.75
N VAL A 977 31.99 -37.08 4.54
CA VAL A 977 32.21 -36.28 3.33
C VAL A 977 30.97 -36.36 2.47
N VAL A 978 30.33 -35.22 2.23
CA VAL A 978 29.16 -35.14 1.36
C VAL A 978 29.57 -34.46 0.05
N SER A 979 29.31 -35.13 -1.06
CA SER A 979 29.49 -34.61 -2.41
C SER A 979 28.14 -34.58 -3.11
N PHE A 980 27.92 -33.60 -3.98
CA PHE A 980 26.68 -33.52 -4.76
C PHE A 980 27.01 -33.11 -6.19
N GLY A 981 26.22 -33.63 -7.13
CA GLY A 981 26.33 -33.39 -8.57
C GLY A 981 24.96 -33.14 -9.18
N ILE A 982 24.92 -32.33 -10.23
CA ILE A 982 23.69 -32.05 -10.97
C ILE A 982 23.84 -32.64 -12.36
N GLU A 983 23.00 -33.61 -12.67
CA GLU A 983 22.95 -34.25 -13.99
C GLU A 983 21.85 -33.59 -14.81
N TRP A 984 22.23 -32.89 -15.88
CA TRP A 984 21.28 -32.19 -16.74
C TRP A 984 20.72 -33.12 -17.82
N GLN A 985 19.41 -33.37 -17.75
CA GLN A 985 18.66 -34.19 -18.71
C GLN A 985 18.20 -33.35 -19.92
N LYS A 986 18.04 -32.03 -19.76
CA LYS A 986 17.59 -31.10 -20.81
C LYS A 986 18.41 -29.80 -20.76
N SER A 987 18.62 -29.17 -21.91
CA SER A 987 19.36 -27.90 -21.99
C SER A 987 18.48 -26.69 -21.64
N THR A 988 19.04 -25.70 -20.95
CA THR A 988 18.34 -24.45 -20.61
C THR A 988 19.32 -23.27 -20.53
N LYS A 989 18.90 -22.08 -20.96
CA LYS A 989 19.70 -20.85 -20.88
C LYS A 989 20.01 -20.43 -19.43
N HIS A 990 19.26 -20.96 -18.45
CA HIS A 990 19.39 -20.64 -17.03
C HIS A 990 20.25 -21.64 -16.23
N GLN A 991 20.93 -22.57 -16.89
CA GLN A 991 21.68 -23.67 -16.25
C GLN A 991 22.63 -23.20 -15.15
N LYS A 992 23.41 -22.13 -15.39
CA LYS A 992 24.36 -21.57 -14.42
C LYS A 992 23.68 -21.01 -13.16
N ARG A 993 22.55 -20.31 -13.32
CA ARG A 993 21.78 -19.70 -12.21
C ARG A 993 21.12 -20.78 -11.36
N VAL A 994 20.50 -21.76 -12.01
CA VAL A 994 19.85 -22.91 -11.35
C VAL A 994 20.87 -23.74 -10.58
N THR A 995 22.02 -24.07 -11.19
CA THR A 995 23.13 -24.75 -10.50
C THR A 995 23.57 -24.01 -9.25
N LYS A 996 23.81 -22.69 -9.33
CA LYS A 996 24.23 -21.89 -8.16
C LYS A 996 23.19 -21.91 -7.02
N ASN A 997 21.90 -21.86 -7.36
CA ASN A 997 20.82 -21.86 -6.37
C ASN A 997 20.68 -23.24 -5.69
N ILE A 998 20.70 -24.32 -6.48
CA ILE A 998 20.66 -25.70 -5.99
C ILE A 998 21.81 -25.95 -5.00
N ILE A 999 23.04 -25.59 -5.38
CA ILE A 999 24.23 -25.79 -4.53
C ILE A 999 24.10 -25.05 -3.20
N LYS A 1000 23.66 -23.79 -3.24
CA LYS A 1000 23.51 -22.97 -2.02
C LYS A 1000 22.48 -23.57 -1.06
N ASN A 1001 21.29 -23.91 -1.57
CA ASN A 1001 20.20 -24.44 -0.73
C ASN A 1001 20.51 -25.83 -0.19
N LEU A 1002 21.16 -26.69 -0.98
CA LEU A 1002 21.59 -28.01 -0.50
C LEU A 1002 22.62 -27.91 0.61
N GLN A 1003 23.58 -26.98 0.50
CA GLN A 1003 24.59 -26.79 1.53
C GLN A 1003 23.99 -26.30 2.84
N GLU A 1004 23.03 -25.36 2.79
CA GLU A 1004 22.31 -24.88 3.97
C GLU A 1004 21.47 -26.00 4.60
N ARG A 1005 20.78 -26.78 3.78
CA ARG A 1005 19.95 -27.91 4.22
C ARG A 1005 20.76 -29.04 4.85
N LEU A 1006 21.87 -29.45 4.23
CA LEU A 1006 22.76 -30.48 4.78
C LEU A 1006 23.33 -30.08 6.14
N LYS A 1007 23.69 -28.80 6.32
CA LYS A 1007 24.11 -28.28 7.63
C LYS A 1007 23.00 -28.36 8.66
N LEU A 1008 21.76 -28.00 8.30
CA LEU A 1008 20.61 -28.12 9.20
C LEU A 1008 20.35 -29.57 9.59
N THR A 1009 20.33 -30.50 8.64
CA THR A 1009 20.10 -31.92 8.89
C THR A 1009 21.18 -32.50 9.79
N LEU A 1010 22.47 -32.26 9.51
CA LEU A 1010 23.57 -32.75 10.34
C LEU A 1010 23.56 -32.16 11.75
N ASN A 1011 23.25 -30.86 11.89
CA ASN A 1011 23.11 -30.22 13.20
C ASN A 1011 21.91 -30.77 14.00
N LEU A 1012 20.82 -31.16 13.33
CA LEU A 1012 19.68 -31.80 13.98
C LEU A 1012 20.03 -33.20 14.47
N VAL A 1013 20.79 -33.96 13.68
CA VAL A 1013 21.28 -35.29 14.06
C VAL A 1013 22.21 -35.19 15.27
N GLU A 1014 23.12 -34.22 15.28
CA GLU A 1014 24.00 -33.95 16.42
C GLU A 1014 23.22 -33.60 17.69
N LYS A 1015 22.16 -32.77 17.57
CA LYS A 1015 21.30 -32.41 18.70
C LYS A 1015 20.47 -33.59 19.23
N GLU A 1016 19.94 -34.44 18.36
CA GLU A 1016 19.21 -35.64 18.76
C GLU A 1016 20.14 -36.70 19.36
N TYR A 1017 21.42 -36.73 18.96
CA TYR A 1017 22.44 -37.56 19.60
C TYR A 1017 22.75 -37.09 21.02
N LEU A 1018 23.00 -35.78 21.21
CA LEU A 1018 23.34 -35.18 22.52
C LEU A 1018 22.17 -35.20 23.52
N ALA A 1019 20.95 -35.45 23.05
CA ALA A 1019 19.75 -35.58 23.87
C ALA A 1019 19.47 -37.02 24.35
N LYS A 1020 20.19 -38.02 23.84
CA LYS A 1020 20.26 -39.37 24.40
C LYS A 1020 21.37 -39.42 25.45
#